data_AF-A0AAF5DG19-F1
#
_entry.id   AF-A0AAF5DG19-F1
#
_cell.length_a   1.000
_cell.length_b   1.000
_cell.length_c   1.000
_cell.angle_alpha   90.00
_cell.angle_beta   90.00
_cell.angle_gamma   90.00
#
_symmetry.space_group_name_H-M   'P 1'
#
loop_
_entity.id
_entity.type
_entity.pdbx_description
1 polymer ?
#
loop_
_entity_poly.entity_id
_entity_poly.type
_entity_poly.pdbx_seq_one_letter_code
_entity_poly.pdbx_strand_id
1 'polypeptide(L)'
;MKKYFLNEHMADVNNIIIQNFNETINEKYEEKSDIYKLIIGIICGIIGSISLGSSLVPIRKYFSKDGQIIQFLISISLVFFGAVIQGIQGFPHIHYSDFIGGFFLSLVLVLLIPIINNIGSCLLFIVWNSVIIISFWFFSFFNLYGEIAFSTDMPFAQYIGIILFILPIIGVFFVKTVPNEFYHNNKDDIPLGVENFTMESSTTFSYDLKQYNDFQNMHSLTSSKRIISIGAAISTGICLSVTFYPYNFDTQSLIHMPNTIFSHALGTFILSFIFFIIYTIYQKGALTIDTRLILPSFFSGFLLILFGINFIISIYNLSNYTKLYQISFQIFTLLPLIINTLWSINSLKKRINNGSINCCIFILLHLTPIKSILFPQKNQIRSYDLLDGLWTFVREPKNSIGYGFINNWYKLKLKSFTNSSVMPVPSAYNDINEDKNLRDHVGWVWYQKEYIVTNDDCNKRFFLRFGSVNYNAVVFLNNEHIMSHTGGHLPFENEVFFICNNVNIITVAVNNTLSHDTIPPGEFQYKLGNSYPKGFFTTTPGFDFFNYAGILRSVYVVKLNKYFIQSLTINTNTNGLLKYKIKIDKGMINKKKYNKSIDIEKEIKFPYIYDIKIIDEDDNIIQNYIGNDYGDIKINQPKLWWPRGYGNATLYKFVIDILSKDKKIIYDKYIETFGFRSIDLTNDSILINGKPFYCIGFGMHEDSDIRGRGFDRVIMTRDLNLFEWMNGNCYRTSHYPYSEERAYEADRRGIVVITETPAVGLKYFDKSNLIKLHQKMIKEMITRDRNHPSIIAWSLANEPWSTTNDSGSYFYQMYKTAKEIDPTRPITTVYGPTGYGNDKSAKYMDFICINRYYGWYNNIGYLEIINSSLVHDIINWKKKYNVPLIITEYGADSISGLESLPSVDFTTNYQNDLIIETHKALDNLRLSKTLTGEMIWNFADFMTAPSITRAYGNHKGVFTRQRQPKLAAFTLRDRYKKLSKI
;
A
#
# COMPACT_ATOMS: atom_id res chain seq x y z
N MET A 1 25.20 72.37 25.91
CA MET A 1 26.26 71.62 25.18
C MET A 1 26.00 70.11 25.10
N LYS A 2 25.81 69.38 26.21
CA LYS A 2 25.56 67.92 26.18
C LYS A 2 24.31 67.48 25.37
N LYS A 3 23.35 68.39 25.16
CA LYS A 3 22.11 68.16 24.39
C LYS A 3 22.22 68.46 22.88
N TYR A 4 23.26 69.18 22.45
CA TYR A 4 23.39 69.58 21.03
C TYR A 4 24.28 68.63 20.21
N PHE A 5 25.31 68.02 20.82
CA PHE A 5 26.26 67.17 20.06
C PHE A 5 25.81 65.72 19.81
N LEU A 6 24.73 65.24 20.43
CA LEU A 6 24.32 63.83 20.29
C LEU A 6 23.19 63.60 19.27
N ASN A 7 22.49 64.65 18.80
CA ASN A 7 21.30 64.46 17.97
C ASN A 7 21.53 64.58 16.46
N GLU A 8 22.49 65.40 15.99
CA GLU A 8 22.61 65.64 14.53
C GLU A 8 23.18 64.44 13.77
N HIS A 9 24.15 63.70 14.32
CA HIS A 9 24.72 62.53 13.63
C HIS A 9 23.87 61.26 13.70
N MET A 10 22.84 61.19 14.55
CA MET A 10 21.90 60.05 14.56
C MET A 10 20.74 60.21 13.57
N ALA A 11 20.41 61.45 13.16
CA ALA A 11 19.31 61.70 12.23
C ALA A 11 19.63 61.19 10.81
N ASP A 12 20.86 61.37 10.34
CA ASP A 12 21.26 60.91 9.00
C ASP A 12 21.33 59.37 8.90
N VAL A 13 21.74 58.68 9.96
CA VAL A 13 21.76 57.20 9.98
C VAL A 13 20.33 56.66 9.93
N ASN A 14 19.40 57.25 10.69
CA ASN A 14 18.00 56.83 10.66
C ASN A 14 17.33 57.09 9.32
N ASN A 15 17.59 58.23 8.67
CA ASN A 15 16.98 58.52 7.36
C ASN A 15 17.49 57.57 6.26
N ILE A 16 18.78 57.22 6.25
CA ILE A 16 19.33 56.24 5.30
C ILE A 16 18.76 54.83 5.54
N ILE A 17 18.56 54.45 6.81
CA ILE A 17 17.92 53.17 7.14
C ILE A 17 16.46 53.17 6.69
N ILE A 18 15.69 54.23 6.95
CA ILE A 18 14.26 54.31 6.62
C ILE A 18 14.02 54.34 5.10
N GLN A 19 14.84 55.05 4.32
CA GLN A 19 14.71 55.07 2.86
C GLN A 19 14.98 53.69 2.25
N ASN A 20 16.08 53.03 2.66
CA ASN A 20 16.38 51.67 2.21
C ASN A 20 15.30 50.67 2.68
N PHE A 21 14.73 50.85 3.87
CA PHE A 21 13.67 49.98 4.39
C PHE A 21 12.35 50.14 3.61
N ASN A 22 11.99 51.37 3.22
CA ASN A 22 10.74 51.63 2.48
C ASN A 22 10.82 51.18 1.01
N GLU A 23 11.95 51.33 0.34
CA GLU A 23 12.12 50.76 -1.02
C GLU A 23 12.05 49.22 -0.98
N THR A 24 12.69 48.59 0.00
CA THR A 24 12.66 47.12 0.15
C THR A 24 11.27 46.58 0.53
N ILE A 25 10.45 47.35 1.26
CA ILE A 25 9.09 46.94 1.64
C ILE A 25 8.14 47.06 0.46
N ASN A 26 8.20 48.13 -0.33
CA ASN A 26 7.30 48.28 -1.48
C ASN A 26 7.56 47.21 -2.54
N GLU A 27 8.82 46.87 -2.84
CA GLU A 27 9.14 45.73 -3.72
C GLU A 27 8.66 44.40 -3.11
N LYS A 28 8.87 44.15 -1.81
CA LYS A 28 8.41 42.92 -1.14
C LYS A 28 6.89 42.81 -0.99
N TYR A 29 6.17 43.92 -0.92
CA TYR A 29 4.70 43.89 -0.78
C TYR A 29 4.03 43.61 -2.12
N GLU A 30 4.55 44.16 -3.22
CA GLU A 30 4.12 43.77 -4.57
C GLU A 30 4.45 42.30 -4.85
N GLU A 31 5.67 41.84 -4.56
CA GLU A 31 6.09 40.46 -4.81
C GLU A 31 5.33 39.41 -3.96
N LYS A 32 4.99 39.74 -2.71
CA LYS A 32 4.14 38.87 -1.85
C LYS A 32 2.69 38.84 -2.32
N SER A 33 2.13 39.97 -2.75
CA SER A 33 0.74 40.06 -3.27
C SER A 33 0.54 39.10 -4.45
N ASP A 34 1.53 39.03 -5.35
CA ASP A 34 1.45 38.20 -6.54
C ASP A 34 1.45 36.70 -6.22
N ILE A 35 2.34 36.23 -5.33
CA ILE A 35 2.40 34.80 -4.95
C ILE A 35 1.08 34.31 -4.34
N TYR A 36 0.43 35.13 -3.50
CA TYR A 36 -0.87 34.76 -2.91
C TYR A 36 -1.95 34.61 -3.98
N LYS A 37 -2.01 35.53 -4.96
CA LYS A 37 -2.93 35.40 -6.10
C LYS A 37 -2.65 34.11 -6.88
N LEU A 38 -1.38 33.79 -7.17
CA LEU A 38 -1.01 32.55 -7.87
C LEU A 38 -1.53 31.30 -7.13
N ILE A 39 -1.31 31.22 -5.82
CA ILE A 39 -1.73 30.07 -5.00
C ILE A 39 -3.25 29.95 -4.99
N ILE A 40 -3.97 31.05 -4.78
CA ILE A 40 -5.43 31.08 -4.79
C ILE A 40 -5.96 30.64 -6.15
N GLY A 41 -5.38 31.15 -7.25
CA GLY A 41 -5.74 30.80 -8.61
C GLY A 41 -5.62 29.29 -8.86
N ILE A 42 -4.49 28.68 -8.48
CA ILE A 42 -4.27 27.24 -8.63
C ILE A 42 -5.27 26.43 -7.79
N ILE A 43 -5.50 26.81 -6.53
CA ILE A 43 -6.41 26.09 -5.63
C ILE A 43 -7.85 26.15 -6.17
N CYS A 44 -8.34 27.34 -6.52
CA CYS A 44 -9.67 27.51 -7.11
C CYS A 44 -9.79 26.74 -8.43
N GLY A 45 -8.76 26.77 -9.28
CA GLY A 45 -8.74 25.99 -10.51
C GLY A 45 -8.87 24.48 -10.29
N ILE A 46 -8.21 23.92 -9.26
CA ILE A 46 -8.34 22.50 -8.88
C ILE A 46 -9.75 22.21 -8.36
N ILE A 47 -10.28 23.04 -7.46
CA ILE A 47 -11.62 22.86 -6.89
C ILE A 47 -12.67 22.91 -8.01
N GLY A 48 -12.63 23.92 -8.87
CA GLY A 48 -13.54 24.05 -10.00
C GLY A 48 -13.46 22.85 -10.93
N SER A 49 -12.25 22.35 -11.19
CA SER A 49 -12.06 21.15 -12.04
C SER A 49 -12.69 19.90 -11.43
N ILE A 50 -12.57 19.72 -10.12
CA ILE A 50 -13.23 18.63 -9.38
C ILE A 50 -14.75 18.75 -9.46
N SER A 51 -15.28 19.95 -9.28
CA SER A 51 -16.73 20.22 -9.34
C SER A 51 -17.29 19.90 -10.72
N LEU A 52 -16.68 20.40 -11.80
CA LEU A 52 -17.13 20.12 -13.16
C LEU A 52 -16.98 18.64 -13.52
N GLY A 53 -15.82 18.04 -13.23
CA GLY A 53 -15.57 16.62 -13.52
C GLY A 53 -16.52 15.66 -12.79
N SER A 54 -17.03 16.09 -11.63
CA SER A 54 -17.96 15.33 -10.79
C SER A 54 -19.43 15.67 -11.02
N SER A 55 -19.75 16.70 -11.81
CA SER A 55 -21.11 17.23 -12.00
C SER A 55 -22.12 16.17 -12.44
N LEU A 56 -21.72 15.17 -13.23
CA LEU A 56 -22.63 14.11 -13.71
C LEU A 56 -22.63 12.85 -12.84
N VAL A 57 -21.76 12.75 -11.84
CA VAL A 57 -21.67 11.57 -10.96
C VAL A 57 -22.97 11.31 -10.19
N PRO A 58 -23.68 12.32 -9.64
CA PRO A 58 -24.92 12.09 -8.91
C PRO A 58 -26.03 11.45 -9.75
N ILE A 59 -26.18 11.89 -11.01
CA ILE A 59 -27.25 11.43 -11.90
C ILE A 59 -26.97 10.07 -12.56
N ARG A 60 -25.70 9.66 -12.67
CA ARG A 60 -25.29 8.40 -13.35
C ARG A 60 -25.88 7.12 -12.78
N LYS A 61 -26.35 7.14 -11.53
CA LYS A 61 -26.91 5.97 -10.87
C LYS A 61 -28.33 5.62 -11.33
N TYR A 62 -29.02 6.55 -11.97
CA TYR A 62 -30.44 6.44 -12.28
C TYR A 62 -30.68 6.46 -13.79
N PHE A 63 -31.75 5.80 -14.24
CA PHE A 63 -32.12 5.78 -15.66
C PHE A 63 -32.71 7.13 -16.07
N SER A 64 -31.96 7.89 -16.86
CA SER A 64 -32.27 9.28 -17.18
C SER A 64 -33.21 9.48 -18.39
N LYS A 65 -33.71 8.41 -19.01
CA LYS A 65 -34.41 8.45 -20.32
C LYS A 65 -33.64 9.34 -21.31
N ASP A 66 -34.30 10.36 -21.87
CA ASP A 66 -33.75 11.36 -22.80
C ASP A 66 -33.15 12.59 -22.10
N GLY A 67 -33.22 12.65 -20.76
CA GLY A 67 -32.56 13.67 -19.94
C GLY A 67 -33.21 15.05 -19.90
N GLN A 68 -34.29 15.29 -20.65
CA GLN A 68 -34.88 16.63 -20.80
C GLN A 68 -35.33 17.23 -19.47
N ILE A 69 -35.93 16.39 -18.63
CA ILE A 69 -36.39 16.77 -17.29
C ILE A 69 -35.22 17.03 -16.34
N ILE A 70 -34.17 16.19 -16.40
CA ILE A 70 -32.96 16.35 -15.58
C ILE A 70 -32.30 17.69 -15.88
N GLN A 71 -32.25 18.08 -17.16
CA GLN A 71 -31.65 19.33 -17.59
C GLN A 71 -32.46 20.54 -17.11
N PHE A 72 -33.79 20.45 -17.16
CA PHE A 72 -34.65 21.48 -16.56
C PHE A 72 -34.41 21.60 -15.04
N LEU A 73 -34.31 20.48 -14.31
CA LEU A 73 -34.00 20.48 -12.87
C LEU A 73 -32.62 21.05 -12.55
N ILE A 74 -31.61 20.74 -13.38
CA ILE A 74 -30.27 21.36 -13.28
C ILE A 74 -30.40 22.87 -13.47
N SER A 75 -31.17 23.34 -14.46
CA SER A 75 -31.35 24.77 -14.73
C SER A 75 -32.05 25.51 -13.58
N ILE A 76 -33.02 24.87 -12.90
CA ILE A 76 -33.64 25.41 -11.67
C ILE A 76 -32.58 25.59 -10.58
N SER A 77 -31.71 24.61 -10.40
CA SER A 77 -30.62 24.69 -9.42
C SER A 77 -29.64 25.82 -9.76
N LEU A 78 -29.28 25.97 -11.04
CA LEU A 78 -28.40 27.06 -11.49
C LEU A 78 -28.99 28.43 -11.15
N VAL A 79 -30.27 28.69 -11.45
CA VAL A 79 -30.91 29.97 -11.13
C VAL A 79 -31.08 30.17 -9.63
N PHE A 80 -31.43 29.11 -8.88
CA PHE A 80 -31.57 29.22 -7.43
C PHE A 80 -30.26 29.67 -6.78
N PHE A 81 -29.15 28.96 -7.05
CA PHE A 81 -27.86 29.33 -6.47
C PHE A 81 -27.30 30.62 -7.08
N GLY A 82 -27.53 30.87 -8.36
CA GLY A 82 -27.20 32.15 -9.00
C GLY A 82 -27.89 33.33 -8.32
N ALA A 83 -29.19 33.20 -8.00
CA ALA A 83 -29.97 34.23 -7.33
C ALA A 83 -29.50 34.44 -5.88
N VAL A 84 -29.12 33.38 -5.19
CA VAL A 84 -28.50 33.48 -3.84
C VAL A 84 -27.19 34.28 -3.93
N ILE A 85 -26.35 33.98 -4.90
CA ILE A 85 -25.07 34.68 -5.11
C ILE A 85 -25.30 36.16 -5.46
N GLN A 86 -26.26 36.45 -6.33
CA GLN A 86 -26.60 37.82 -6.72
C GLN A 86 -27.27 38.61 -5.57
N GLY A 87 -28.10 37.95 -4.76
CA GLY A 87 -28.78 38.55 -3.61
C GLY A 87 -27.80 39.05 -2.55
N ILE A 88 -26.63 38.40 -2.39
CA ILE A 88 -25.55 38.88 -1.51
C ILE A 88 -25.06 40.28 -1.92
N GLN A 89 -25.18 40.67 -3.20
CA GLN A 89 -24.79 41.98 -3.71
C GLN A 89 -25.97 42.96 -3.93
N GLY A 90 -27.20 42.59 -3.58
CA GLY A 90 -28.36 43.48 -3.73
C GLY A 90 -28.95 43.57 -5.14
N PHE A 91 -28.87 42.49 -5.94
CA PHE A 91 -29.51 42.39 -7.27
C PHE A 91 -29.14 43.48 -8.32
N PRO A 92 -27.85 43.65 -8.66
CA PRO A 92 -27.39 44.53 -9.75
C PRO A 92 -27.80 44.03 -11.16
N HIS A 93 -27.54 44.85 -12.19
CA HIS A 93 -27.97 44.65 -13.59
C HIS A 93 -27.54 43.32 -14.24
N ILE A 94 -28.37 42.81 -15.17
CA ILE A 94 -28.09 41.66 -16.03
C ILE A 94 -27.17 42.09 -17.18
N HIS A 95 -26.09 41.34 -17.41
CA HIS A 95 -25.24 41.55 -18.58
C HIS A 95 -25.79 40.74 -19.77
N TYR A 96 -26.17 41.43 -20.85
CA TYR A 96 -26.80 40.79 -22.01
C TYR A 96 -25.90 39.76 -22.72
N SER A 97 -24.58 39.97 -22.74
CA SER A 97 -23.62 39.00 -23.31
C SER A 97 -23.61 37.69 -22.54
N ASP A 98 -23.55 37.78 -21.21
CA ASP A 98 -23.49 36.64 -20.30
C ASP A 98 -24.82 35.88 -20.29
N PHE A 99 -25.92 36.62 -20.42
CA PHE A 99 -27.25 36.06 -20.63
C PHE A 99 -27.32 35.21 -21.91
N ILE A 100 -26.77 35.70 -23.02
CA ILE A 100 -26.65 34.93 -24.27
C ILE A 100 -25.71 33.72 -24.09
N GLY A 101 -24.62 33.87 -23.34
CA GLY A 101 -23.74 32.76 -22.96
C GLY A 101 -24.49 31.62 -22.24
N GLY A 102 -25.51 31.96 -21.45
CA GLY A 102 -26.43 31.01 -20.84
C GLY A 102 -27.27 30.21 -21.84
N PHE A 103 -27.65 30.80 -22.98
CA PHE A 103 -28.41 30.09 -24.02
C PHE A 103 -27.56 28.97 -24.64
N PHE A 104 -26.28 29.25 -24.89
CA PHE A 104 -25.35 28.22 -25.37
C PHE A 104 -25.18 27.08 -24.36
N LEU A 105 -25.09 27.40 -23.06
CA LEU A 105 -25.02 26.39 -22.01
C LEU A 105 -26.30 25.54 -21.95
N SER A 106 -27.47 26.13 -22.15
CA SER A 106 -28.74 25.40 -22.21
C SER A 106 -28.75 24.37 -23.35
N LEU A 107 -28.29 24.75 -24.56
CA LEU A 107 -28.18 23.82 -25.69
C LEU A 107 -27.26 22.63 -25.40
N VAL A 108 -26.16 22.88 -24.67
CA VAL A 108 -25.24 21.83 -24.24
C VAL A 108 -25.91 20.88 -23.26
N LEU A 109 -26.57 21.44 -22.24
CA LEU A 109 -27.28 20.64 -21.27
C LEU A 109 -28.34 19.79 -21.97
N VAL A 110 -29.16 20.38 -22.86
CA VAL A 110 -30.26 19.72 -23.60
C VAL A 110 -29.81 18.47 -24.36
N LEU A 111 -28.63 18.51 -24.97
CA LEU A 111 -28.10 17.41 -25.78
C LEU A 111 -27.19 16.45 -25.00
N LEU A 112 -26.79 16.79 -23.77
CA LEU A 112 -25.79 16.05 -23.00
C LEU A 112 -26.14 14.56 -22.81
N ILE A 113 -27.32 14.27 -22.24
CA ILE A 113 -27.74 12.90 -21.92
C ILE A 113 -27.99 12.08 -23.20
N PRO A 114 -28.70 12.59 -24.22
CA PRO A 114 -28.82 11.92 -25.51
C PRO A 114 -27.46 11.54 -26.13
N ILE A 115 -26.47 12.42 -26.06
CA ILE A 115 -25.12 12.15 -26.57
C ILE A 115 -24.44 11.05 -25.73
N ILE A 116 -24.46 11.14 -24.39
CA ILE A 116 -23.88 10.12 -23.50
C ILE A 116 -24.50 8.75 -23.76
N ASN A 117 -25.81 8.67 -23.97
CA ASN A 117 -26.49 7.40 -24.24
C ASN A 117 -26.03 6.76 -25.55
N ASN A 118 -25.68 7.55 -26.58
CA ASN A 118 -25.32 7.04 -27.90
C ASN A 118 -23.82 6.78 -28.09
N ILE A 119 -22.94 7.60 -27.51
CA ILE A 119 -21.48 7.50 -27.71
C ILE A 119 -20.68 7.22 -26.43
N GLY A 120 -21.32 7.32 -25.26
CA GLY A 120 -20.66 7.22 -23.97
C GLY A 120 -20.00 8.53 -23.53
N SER A 121 -19.88 8.70 -22.21
CA SER A 121 -19.33 9.92 -21.61
C SER A 121 -17.85 10.13 -21.93
N CYS A 122 -17.03 9.06 -21.92
CA CYS A 122 -15.60 9.18 -22.20
C CYS A 122 -15.33 9.76 -23.59
N LEU A 123 -16.00 9.24 -24.63
CA LEU A 123 -15.87 9.75 -25.99
C LEU A 123 -16.40 11.18 -26.12
N LEU A 124 -17.56 11.48 -25.51
CA LEU A 124 -18.09 12.85 -25.47
C LEU A 124 -17.07 13.85 -24.92
N PHE A 125 -16.48 13.58 -23.75
CA PHE A 125 -15.52 14.52 -23.15
C PHE A 125 -14.25 14.64 -23.98
N ILE A 126 -13.79 13.59 -24.65
CA ILE A 126 -12.64 13.70 -25.56
C ILE A 126 -12.97 14.62 -26.75
N VAL A 127 -14.15 14.46 -27.35
CA VAL A 127 -14.62 15.34 -28.45
C VAL A 127 -14.72 16.78 -27.98
N TRP A 128 -15.37 17.03 -26.84
CA TRP A 128 -15.47 18.38 -26.25
C TRP A 128 -14.11 19.02 -26.00
N ASN A 129 -13.15 18.29 -25.42
CA ASN A 129 -11.80 18.82 -25.19
C ASN A 129 -11.10 19.19 -26.50
N SER A 130 -11.24 18.34 -27.52
CA SER A 130 -10.65 18.59 -28.84
C SER A 130 -11.23 19.87 -29.44
N VAL A 131 -12.55 20.02 -29.43
CA VAL A 131 -13.24 21.21 -29.97
C VAL A 131 -12.92 22.46 -29.17
N ILE A 132 -12.86 22.36 -27.83
CA ILE A 132 -12.50 23.47 -26.94
C ILE A 132 -11.09 23.95 -27.25
N ILE A 133 -10.09 23.06 -27.27
CA ILE A 133 -8.69 23.44 -27.55
C ILE A 133 -8.57 24.12 -28.93
N ILE A 134 -9.22 23.59 -29.97
CA ILE A 134 -9.23 24.20 -31.30
C ILE A 134 -9.92 25.57 -31.28
N SER A 135 -11.10 25.67 -30.67
CA SER A 135 -11.88 26.92 -30.65
C SER A 135 -11.09 28.01 -29.92
N PHE A 136 -10.44 27.70 -28.80
CA PHE A 136 -9.61 28.66 -28.08
C PHE A 136 -8.34 29.03 -28.81
N TRP A 137 -7.71 28.09 -29.50
CA TRP A 137 -6.63 28.40 -30.42
C TRP A 137 -7.13 29.38 -31.51
N PHE A 138 -8.26 29.10 -32.16
CA PHE A 138 -8.86 29.99 -33.16
C PHE A 138 -9.19 31.37 -32.60
N PHE A 139 -9.83 31.43 -31.43
CA PHE A 139 -10.15 32.66 -30.71
C PHE A 139 -8.91 33.50 -30.36
N SER A 140 -7.80 32.85 -30.02
CA SER A 140 -6.53 33.54 -29.75
C SER A 140 -5.95 34.24 -30.98
N PHE A 141 -6.35 33.85 -32.21
CA PHE A 141 -5.94 34.51 -33.45
C PHE A 141 -6.96 35.52 -33.95
N PHE A 142 -8.26 35.16 -33.94
CA PHE A 142 -9.28 35.91 -34.69
C PHE A 142 -10.16 36.83 -33.83
N ASN A 143 -10.15 36.71 -32.50
CA ASN A 143 -10.98 37.43 -31.50
C ASN A 143 -12.47 37.60 -31.88
N LEU A 144 -13.38 37.07 -31.06
CA LEU A 144 -14.82 37.00 -31.38
C LEU A 144 -15.49 38.38 -31.62
N TYR A 145 -14.94 39.48 -31.10
CA TYR A 145 -15.54 40.83 -31.16
C TYR A 145 -14.71 41.88 -31.92
N GLY A 146 -13.66 41.49 -32.65
CA GLY A 146 -12.95 42.40 -33.56
C GLY A 146 -11.87 43.32 -32.96
N GLU A 147 -11.48 43.16 -31.69
CA GLU A 147 -10.28 43.82 -31.15
C GLU A 147 -9.00 43.01 -31.44
N ILE A 148 -7.87 43.71 -31.58
CA ILE A 148 -6.57 43.13 -31.97
C ILE A 148 -6.13 42.09 -30.93
N ALA A 149 -6.02 40.83 -31.35
CA ALA A 149 -5.52 39.73 -30.52
C ALA A 149 -4.08 39.99 -30.05
N PHE A 150 -3.80 39.77 -28.76
CA PHE A 150 -2.47 39.91 -28.16
C PHE A 150 -1.42 39.11 -28.94
N SER A 151 -0.32 39.75 -29.34
CA SER A 151 0.83 39.08 -29.94
C SER A 151 1.41 38.05 -28.96
N THR A 152 1.63 36.83 -29.42
CA THR A 152 2.10 35.71 -28.58
C THR A 152 3.63 35.69 -28.47
N ASP A 153 4.17 35.90 -27.28
CA ASP A 153 5.64 35.85 -27.01
C ASP A 153 6.22 34.42 -26.93
N MET A 154 5.41 33.35 -27.05
CA MET A 154 5.87 31.96 -26.88
C MET A 154 5.28 30.98 -27.92
N PRO A 155 5.89 30.86 -29.12
CA PRO A 155 5.49 29.83 -30.08
C PRO A 155 5.64 28.40 -29.55
N PHE A 156 6.56 28.15 -28.60
CA PHE A 156 6.76 26.80 -28.03
C PHE A 156 5.56 26.27 -27.24
N ALA A 157 4.85 27.15 -26.52
CA ALA A 157 3.63 26.77 -25.79
C ALA A 157 2.52 26.34 -26.75
N GLN A 158 2.47 26.93 -27.96
CA GLN A 158 1.52 26.53 -29.01
C GLN A 158 1.81 25.10 -29.50
N TYR A 159 3.09 24.71 -29.68
CA TYR A 159 3.44 23.34 -30.05
C TYR A 159 3.07 22.33 -28.96
N ILE A 160 3.27 22.68 -27.68
CA ILE A 160 2.81 21.83 -26.56
C ILE A 160 1.28 21.68 -26.61
N GLY A 161 0.53 22.76 -26.84
CA GLY A 161 -0.92 22.71 -27.02
C GLY A 161 -1.34 21.78 -28.15
N ILE A 162 -0.64 21.81 -29.29
CA ILE A 162 -0.88 20.89 -30.44
C ILE A 162 -0.56 19.43 -30.06
N ILE A 163 0.55 19.18 -29.35
CA ILE A 163 0.91 17.82 -28.90
C ILE A 163 -0.15 17.28 -27.92
N LEU A 164 -0.58 18.11 -26.97
CA LEU A 164 -1.64 17.79 -26.03
C LEU A 164 -3.01 17.63 -26.72
N PHE A 165 -3.22 18.22 -27.89
CA PHE A 165 -4.39 18.04 -28.74
C PHE A 165 -4.37 16.72 -29.53
N ILE A 166 -3.20 16.29 -30.03
CA ILE A 166 -3.06 15.03 -30.77
C ILE A 166 -3.31 13.82 -29.87
N LEU A 167 -2.89 13.88 -28.60
CA LEU A 167 -2.99 12.77 -27.65
C LEU A 167 -4.44 12.27 -27.42
N PRO A 168 -5.45 13.12 -27.16
CA PRO A 168 -6.85 12.71 -27.07
C PRO A 168 -7.43 12.17 -28.38
N ILE A 169 -7.07 12.75 -29.54
CA ILE A 169 -7.53 12.25 -30.86
C ILE A 169 -7.05 10.82 -31.10
N ILE A 170 -5.77 10.56 -30.81
CA ILE A 170 -5.22 9.20 -30.81
C ILE A 170 -6.02 8.31 -29.85
N GLY A 171 -6.35 8.83 -28.66
CA GLY A 171 -7.22 8.18 -27.68
C GLY A 171 -8.58 7.75 -28.27
N VAL A 172 -9.25 8.61 -29.04
CA VAL A 172 -10.55 8.29 -29.70
C VAL A 172 -10.45 7.03 -30.57
N PHE A 173 -9.38 6.89 -31.35
CA PHE A 173 -9.18 5.72 -32.21
C PHE A 173 -9.07 4.42 -31.42
N PHE A 174 -8.62 4.46 -30.17
CA PHE A 174 -8.50 3.28 -29.30
C PHE A 174 -9.75 2.98 -28.47
N VAL A 175 -10.72 3.89 -28.39
CA VAL A 175 -11.95 3.63 -27.62
C VAL A 175 -12.89 2.75 -28.45
N LYS A 176 -12.88 1.43 -28.20
CA LYS A 176 -13.97 0.54 -28.58
C LYS A 176 -15.23 0.91 -27.77
N THR A 177 -16.17 1.58 -28.40
CA THR A 177 -17.49 1.88 -27.81
C THR A 177 -18.40 0.66 -27.98
N VAL A 178 -18.75 0.00 -26.88
CA VAL A 178 -19.82 -1.01 -26.83
C VAL A 178 -21.13 -0.27 -26.58
N PRO A 179 -22.23 -0.55 -27.29
CA PRO A 179 -23.55 -0.04 -26.92
C PRO A 179 -23.83 -0.38 -25.45
N ASN A 180 -24.44 0.55 -24.70
CA ASN A 180 -24.91 0.23 -23.35
C ASN A 180 -26.05 -0.79 -23.45
N GLU A 181 -25.73 -2.08 -23.51
CA GLU A 181 -26.68 -3.13 -23.16
C GLU A 181 -26.91 -3.04 -21.65
N PHE A 182 -27.98 -2.35 -21.25
CA PHE A 182 -28.40 -2.28 -19.85
C PHE A 182 -28.94 -3.66 -19.44
N TYR A 183 -28.04 -4.53 -18.98
CA TYR A 183 -28.40 -5.75 -18.26
C TYR A 183 -28.99 -5.39 -16.90
N HIS A 184 -30.31 -5.41 -16.77
CA HIS A 184 -30.99 -5.54 -15.47
C HIS A 184 -30.77 -6.96 -14.95
N ASN A 185 -29.59 -7.21 -14.36
CA ASN A 185 -29.33 -8.41 -13.56
C ASN A 185 -28.94 -7.98 -12.15
N ASN A 186 -29.91 -7.44 -11.41
CA ASN A 186 -29.94 -7.51 -9.95
C ASN A 186 -31.40 -7.70 -9.56
N LYS A 187 -31.74 -8.89 -9.05
CA LYS A 187 -33.06 -9.17 -8.46
C LYS A 187 -33.33 -8.33 -7.20
N ASP A 188 -32.32 -7.62 -6.69
CA ASP A 188 -32.41 -6.83 -5.46
C ASP A 188 -32.92 -5.38 -5.68
N ASP A 189 -33.14 -4.94 -6.93
CA ASP A 189 -33.73 -3.63 -7.25
C ASP A 189 -35.25 -3.70 -7.56
N ILE A 190 -35.88 -4.87 -7.36
CA ILE A 190 -37.35 -4.99 -7.37
C ILE A 190 -37.85 -4.42 -6.03
N PRO A 191 -38.76 -3.42 -6.00
CA PRO A 191 -39.20 -2.81 -4.77
C PRO A 191 -39.78 -3.85 -3.80
N LEU A 192 -39.12 -4.00 -2.64
CA LEU A 192 -39.69 -4.59 -1.43
C LEU A 192 -40.98 -3.83 -1.10
N GLY A 193 -42.11 -4.34 -1.59
CA GLY A 193 -43.41 -3.68 -1.54
C GLY A 193 -44.51 -4.34 -2.36
N VAL A 194 -44.18 -5.30 -3.24
CA VAL A 194 -45.18 -6.06 -4.02
C VAL A 194 -45.03 -7.56 -3.76
N GLU A 195 -45.28 -7.99 -2.53
CA GLU A 195 -45.41 -9.43 -2.20
C GLU A 195 -46.75 -9.79 -1.54
N ASN A 196 -47.74 -8.91 -1.51
CA ASN A 196 -49.08 -9.24 -0.97
C ASN A 196 -50.26 -8.78 -1.83
N PHE A 197 -50.21 -8.98 -3.14
CA PHE A 197 -51.45 -9.00 -3.94
C PHE A 197 -51.58 -10.32 -4.69
N THR A 198 -52.49 -11.13 -4.14
CA THR A 198 -53.03 -12.37 -4.68
C THR A 198 -53.52 -12.21 -6.12
N MET A 199 -53.34 -13.27 -6.89
CA MET A 199 -53.87 -13.46 -8.25
C MET A 199 -55.30 -12.92 -8.40
N GLU A 200 -55.47 -11.81 -9.12
CA GLU A 200 -56.65 -11.45 -9.93
C GLU A 200 -56.47 -10.05 -10.55
N SER A 201 -55.84 -9.97 -11.74
CA SER A 201 -56.06 -8.95 -12.78
C SER A 201 -54.97 -9.05 -13.86
N SER A 202 -55.29 -9.71 -14.96
CA SER A 202 -54.39 -10.09 -16.06
C SER A 202 -54.11 -8.99 -17.09
N THR A 203 -54.22 -7.71 -16.74
CA THR A 203 -54.05 -6.59 -17.71
C THR A 203 -52.80 -5.74 -17.52
N THR A 204 -52.12 -5.79 -16.37
CA THR A 204 -50.91 -4.98 -16.13
C THR A 204 -49.62 -5.64 -16.64
N PHE A 205 -49.51 -6.97 -16.57
CA PHE A 205 -48.29 -7.68 -16.98
C PHE A 205 -48.01 -7.61 -18.49
N SER A 206 -49.04 -7.41 -19.32
CA SER A 206 -48.88 -7.31 -20.78
C SER A 206 -48.35 -5.94 -21.25
N TYR A 207 -48.55 -4.88 -20.46
CA TYR A 207 -48.06 -3.54 -20.80
C TYR A 207 -46.55 -3.43 -20.58
N ASP A 208 -46.03 -3.99 -19.48
CA ASP A 208 -44.60 -3.96 -19.15
C ASP A 208 -43.74 -4.85 -20.06
N LEU A 209 -44.25 -6.02 -20.48
CA LEU A 209 -43.54 -6.90 -21.43
C LEU A 209 -43.49 -6.35 -22.85
N LYS A 210 -44.52 -5.60 -23.28
CA LYS A 210 -44.49 -4.93 -24.59
C LYS A 210 -43.48 -3.78 -24.59
N GLN A 211 -43.43 -3.01 -23.49
CA GLN A 211 -42.40 -1.98 -23.32
C GLN A 211 -40.99 -2.57 -23.25
N TYR A 212 -40.81 -3.74 -22.63
CA TYR A 212 -39.52 -4.45 -22.54
C TYR A 212 -39.04 -5.00 -23.89
N ASN A 213 -39.94 -5.61 -24.68
CA ASN A 213 -39.62 -6.14 -26.01
C ASN A 213 -39.45 -5.04 -27.07
N ASP A 214 -40.23 -3.96 -26.99
CA ASP A 214 -40.01 -2.78 -27.83
C ASP A 214 -38.70 -2.06 -27.42
N PHE A 215 -38.26 -2.14 -26.15
CA PHE A 215 -36.98 -1.59 -25.68
C PHE A 215 -35.76 -2.36 -26.19
N GLN A 216 -35.78 -3.70 -26.15
CA GLN A 216 -34.66 -4.51 -26.67
C GLN A 216 -34.49 -4.34 -28.19
N ASN A 217 -35.59 -4.14 -28.92
CA ASN A 217 -35.53 -3.96 -30.38
C ASN A 217 -35.04 -2.57 -30.82
N MET A 218 -35.02 -1.55 -29.94
CA MET A 218 -34.75 -0.16 -30.37
C MET A 218 -33.28 0.29 -30.40
N HIS A 219 -32.31 -0.53 -29.94
CA HIS A 219 -30.90 -0.13 -29.91
C HIS A 219 -29.90 -1.18 -30.42
N SER A 220 -30.11 -1.68 -31.64
CA SER A 220 -28.97 -1.75 -32.55
C SER A 220 -28.72 -0.32 -33.05
N LEU A 221 -27.70 0.35 -32.51
CA LEU A 221 -27.33 1.71 -32.94
C LEU A 221 -27.03 1.68 -34.44
N THR A 222 -27.91 2.22 -35.26
CA THR A 222 -27.59 2.48 -36.67
C THR A 222 -26.37 3.40 -36.70
N SER A 223 -25.43 3.13 -37.62
CA SER A 223 -24.25 3.97 -37.86
C SER A 223 -24.62 5.45 -37.99
N SER A 224 -25.81 5.77 -38.51
CA SER A 224 -26.37 7.11 -38.61
C SER A 224 -26.58 7.81 -37.25
N LYS A 225 -27.21 7.18 -36.25
CA LYS A 225 -27.44 7.80 -34.92
C LYS A 225 -26.12 8.16 -34.22
N ARG A 226 -25.10 7.33 -34.41
CA ARG A 226 -23.75 7.56 -33.89
C ARG A 226 -23.09 8.78 -34.55
N ILE A 227 -23.13 8.87 -35.89
CA ILE A 227 -22.60 10.01 -36.64
C ILE A 227 -23.31 11.32 -36.21
N ILE A 228 -24.64 11.30 -36.11
CA ILE A 228 -25.43 12.44 -35.64
C ILE A 228 -25.02 12.85 -34.22
N SER A 229 -24.79 11.88 -33.31
CA SER A 229 -24.38 12.17 -31.92
C SER A 229 -22.96 12.72 -31.82
N ILE A 230 -22.04 12.26 -32.68
CA ILE A 230 -20.69 12.85 -32.78
C ILE A 230 -20.79 14.28 -33.33
N GLY A 231 -21.62 14.52 -34.36
CA GLY A 231 -21.89 15.87 -34.86
C GLY A 231 -22.47 16.78 -33.78
N ALA A 232 -23.44 16.30 -33.00
CA ALA A 232 -24.01 17.02 -31.87
C ALA A 232 -22.98 17.27 -30.75
N ALA A 233 -22.08 16.32 -30.49
CA ALA A 233 -20.97 16.49 -29.55
C ALA A 233 -20.01 17.60 -30.01
N ILE A 234 -19.74 17.70 -31.32
CA ILE A 234 -18.94 18.78 -31.89
C ILE A 234 -19.65 20.12 -31.73
N SER A 235 -20.91 20.22 -32.14
CA SER A 235 -21.70 21.45 -32.03
C SER A 235 -21.83 21.94 -30.58
N THR A 236 -22.09 21.03 -29.64
CA THR A 236 -22.14 21.37 -28.21
C THR A 236 -20.78 21.75 -27.66
N GLY A 237 -19.69 21.15 -28.15
CA GLY A 237 -18.33 21.59 -27.83
C GLY A 237 -18.05 23.03 -28.26
N ILE A 238 -18.56 23.45 -29.43
CA ILE A 238 -18.45 24.84 -29.91
C ILE A 238 -19.26 25.76 -29.00
N CYS A 239 -20.51 25.40 -28.66
CA CYS A 239 -21.33 26.15 -27.71
C CYS A 239 -20.62 26.33 -26.36
N LEU A 240 -20.03 25.27 -25.80
CA LEU A 240 -19.24 25.34 -24.57
C LEU A 240 -18.06 26.30 -24.69
N SER A 241 -17.38 26.29 -25.85
CA SER A 241 -16.23 27.17 -26.09
C SER A 241 -16.64 28.63 -26.13
N VAL A 242 -17.81 28.94 -26.70
CA VAL A 242 -18.37 30.30 -26.70
C VAL A 242 -18.83 30.70 -25.29
N THR A 243 -19.47 29.79 -24.54
CA THR A 243 -19.90 30.06 -23.15
C THR A 243 -18.72 30.39 -22.23
N PHE A 244 -17.57 29.73 -22.41
CA PHE A 244 -16.37 29.99 -21.62
C PHE A 244 -15.36 30.89 -22.31
N TYR A 245 -15.74 31.56 -23.41
CA TYR A 245 -14.87 32.54 -24.04
C TYR A 245 -14.40 33.52 -22.98
N PRO A 246 -13.08 33.72 -22.78
CA PRO A 246 -12.61 34.77 -21.90
C PRO A 246 -13.09 36.07 -22.52
N TYR A 247 -14.14 36.66 -21.95
CA TYR A 247 -14.37 38.09 -22.09
C TYR A 247 -13.04 38.78 -21.77
N ASN A 248 -12.78 39.96 -22.33
CA ASN A 248 -11.76 40.84 -21.78
C ASN A 248 -12.17 41.08 -20.31
N PHE A 249 -11.70 40.21 -19.42
CA PHE A 249 -11.87 40.31 -17.99
C PHE A 249 -10.90 41.39 -17.56
N ASP A 250 -11.23 42.64 -17.90
CA ASP A 250 -10.61 43.77 -17.27
C ASP A 250 -10.73 43.62 -15.76
N THR A 251 -9.82 44.27 -15.06
CA THR A 251 -9.57 44.20 -13.61
C THR A 251 -10.80 44.38 -12.71
N GLN A 252 -11.97 44.73 -13.25
CA GLN A 252 -13.26 44.81 -12.56
C GLN A 252 -14.02 43.47 -12.44
N SER A 253 -13.52 42.38 -13.02
CA SER A 253 -14.25 41.10 -13.14
C SER A 253 -14.67 40.41 -11.83
N LEU A 254 -13.92 40.58 -10.73
CA LEU A 254 -14.33 39.98 -9.46
C LEU A 254 -15.56 40.65 -8.84
N ILE A 255 -15.75 41.96 -9.09
CA ILE A 255 -16.92 42.72 -8.62
C ILE A 255 -18.17 42.28 -9.38
N HIS A 256 -18.02 42.01 -10.69
CA HIS A 256 -19.11 41.59 -11.58
C HIS A 256 -19.36 40.07 -11.60
N MET A 257 -18.52 39.25 -10.97
CA MET A 257 -18.63 37.78 -10.98
C MET A 257 -20.04 37.28 -10.60
N PRO A 258 -20.70 37.77 -9.54
CA PRO A 258 -22.07 37.38 -9.21
C PRO A 258 -23.07 37.67 -10.34
N ASN A 259 -22.90 38.80 -11.04
CA ASN A 259 -23.77 39.22 -12.14
C ASN A 259 -23.60 38.30 -13.34
N THR A 260 -22.36 37.95 -13.69
CA THR A 260 -22.04 37.02 -14.77
C THR A 260 -22.63 35.64 -14.49
N ILE A 261 -22.43 35.11 -13.27
CA ILE A 261 -22.97 33.79 -12.88
C ILE A 261 -24.49 33.79 -12.94
N PHE A 262 -25.15 34.81 -12.40
CA PHE A 262 -26.61 34.89 -12.44
C PHE A 262 -27.15 35.11 -13.85
N SER A 263 -26.52 35.96 -14.67
CA SER A 263 -26.94 36.21 -16.06
C SER A 263 -26.86 34.93 -16.89
N HIS A 264 -25.76 34.16 -16.78
CA HIS A 264 -25.64 32.85 -17.41
C HIS A 264 -26.69 31.86 -16.91
N ALA A 265 -26.91 31.80 -15.58
CA ALA A 265 -27.90 30.90 -15.00
C ALA A 265 -29.32 31.22 -15.48
N LEU A 266 -29.68 32.51 -15.49
CA LEU A 266 -30.99 32.99 -15.94
C LEU A 266 -31.22 32.71 -17.42
N GLY A 267 -30.22 32.99 -18.27
CA GLY A 267 -30.27 32.65 -19.70
C GLY A 267 -30.43 31.14 -19.92
N THR A 268 -29.69 30.33 -19.16
CA THR A 268 -29.79 28.87 -19.21
C THR A 268 -31.19 28.38 -18.87
N PHE A 269 -31.76 28.90 -17.79
CA PHE A 269 -33.10 28.54 -17.31
C PHE A 269 -34.21 28.95 -18.26
N ILE A 270 -34.20 30.17 -18.79
CA ILE A 270 -35.26 30.63 -19.71
C ILE A 270 -35.31 29.73 -20.95
N LEU A 271 -34.15 29.44 -21.56
CA LEU A 271 -34.13 28.58 -22.74
C LEU A 271 -34.47 27.11 -22.39
N SER A 272 -33.99 26.59 -21.26
CA SER A 272 -34.36 25.25 -20.77
C SER A 272 -35.85 25.14 -20.45
N PHE A 273 -36.48 26.21 -19.96
CA PHE A 273 -37.92 26.26 -19.71
C PHE A 273 -38.72 26.25 -21.01
N ILE A 274 -38.28 26.96 -22.05
CA ILE A 274 -38.89 26.89 -23.38
C ILE A 274 -38.79 25.45 -23.94
N PHE A 275 -37.63 24.82 -23.86
CA PHE A 275 -37.46 23.42 -24.27
C PHE A 275 -38.35 22.48 -23.45
N PHE A 276 -38.47 22.71 -22.14
CA PHE A 276 -39.35 21.93 -21.27
C PHE A 276 -40.83 22.07 -21.67
N ILE A 277 -41.30 23.28 -22.01
CA ILE A 277 -42.67 23.50 -22.51
C ILE A 277 -42.88 22.77 -23.85
N ILE A 278 -41.97 22.95 -24.81
CA ILE A 278 -42.04 22.26 -26.12
C ILE A 278 -42.06 20.74 -25.92
N TYR A 279 -41.22 20.23 -25.03
CA TYR A 279 -41.14 18.81 -24.69
C TYR A 279 -42.43 18.32 -24.02
N THR A 280 -43.03 19.11 -23.13
CA THR A 280 -44.31 18.82 -22.48
C THR A 280 -45.45 18.71 -23.51
N ILE A 281 -45.47 19.63 -24.48
CA ILE A 281 -46.43 19.62 -25.60
C ILE A 281 -46.19 18.39 -26.47
N TYR A 282 -44.95 18.10 -26.83
CA TYR A 282 -44.57 16.92 -27.62
C TYR A 282 -44.99 15.60 -26.94
N GLN A 283 -44.82 15.51 -25.63
CA GLN A 283 -45.23 14.36 -24.82
C GLN A 283 -46.74 14.34 -24.51
N LYS A 284 -47.53 15.29 -25.02
CA LYS A 284 -48.98 15.41 -24.79
C LYS A 284 -49.36 15.32 -23.30
N GLY A 285 -48.53 15.88 -22.42
CA GLY A 285 -48.75 15.89 -20.96
C GLY A 285 -48.36 14.60 -20.21
N ALA A 286 -47.88 13.54 -20.88
CA ALA A 286 -47.46 12.28 -20.25
C ALA A 286 -46.02 12.34 -19.68
N LEU A 287 -45.71 13.35 -18.87
CA LEU A 287 -44.41 13.48 -18.22
C LEU A 287 -44.28 12.49 -17.07
N THR A 288 -43.25 11.63 -17.12
CA THR A 288 -42.91 10.71 -16.03
C THR A 288 -41.50 11.02 -15.53
N ILE A 289 -41.39 11.33 -14.24
CA ILE A 289 -40.13 11.65 -13.56
C ILE A 289 -39.89 10.61 -12.48
N ASP A 290 -38.69 10.02 -12.44
CA ASP A 290 -38.27 9.28 -11.26
C ASP A 290 -37.94 10.30 -10.15
N THR A 291 -38.70 10.28 -9.06
CA THR A 291 -38.54 11.23 -7.94
C THR A 291 -37.15 11.15 -7.31
N ARG A 292 -36.46 10.00 -7.43
CA ARG A 292 -35.08 9.80 -6.94
C ARG A 292 -34.06 10.61 -7.71
N LEU A 293 -34.38 11.08 -8.92
CA LEU A 293 -33.51 11.92 -9.75
C LEU A 293 -33.55 13.40 -9.36
N ILE A 294 -34.54 13.86 -8.60
CA ILE A 294 -34.71 15.29 -8.29
C ILE A 294 -33.51 15.84 -7.53
N LEU A 295 -33.17 15.24 -6.39
CA LEU A 295 -32.07 15.70 -5.54
C LEU A 295 -30.69 15.54 -6.20
N PRO A 296 -30.35 14.42 -6.87
CA PRO A 296 -29.10 14.30 -7.63
C PRO A 296 -28.97 15.31 -8.77
N SER A 297 -30.06 15.62 -9.48
CA SER A 297 -30.05 16.63 -10.56
C SER A 297 -29.80 18.02 -9.99
N PHE A 298 -30.46 18.34 -8.87
CA PHE A 298 -30.23 19.61 -8.17
C PHE A 298 -28.79 19.72 -7.66
N PHE A 299 -28.23 18.65 -7.09
CA PHE A 299 -26.83 18.64 -6.66
C PHE A 299 -25.84 18.76 -7.83
N SER A 300 -26.19 18.22 -9.01
CA SER A 300 -25.40 18.40 -10.23
C SER A 300 -25.34 19.87 -10.66
N GLY A 301 -26.47 20.59 -10.57
CA GLY A 301 -26.52 22.04 -10.82
C GLY A 301 -25.68 22.85 -9.82
N PHE A 302 -25.73 22.49 -8.53
CA PHE A 302 -24.86 23.09 -7.51
C PHE A 302 -23.37 22.97 -7.85
N LEU A 303 -22.93 21.79 -8.30
CA LEU A 303 -21.53 21.56 -8.71
C LEU A 303 -21.13 22.41 -9.93
N LEU A 304 -22.05 22.67 -10.86
CA LEU A 304 -21.79 23.56 -12.00
C LEU A 304 -21.63 25.03 -11.57
N ILE A 305 -22.43 25.51 -10.61
CA ILE A 305 -22.25 26.85 -10.02
C ILE A 305 -20.91 26.94 -9.28
N LEU A 306 -20.57 25.92 -8.48
CA LEU A 306 -19.30 25.88 -7.76
C LEU A 306 -18.11 25.90 -8.71
N PHE A 307 -18.21 25.22 -9.85
CA PHE A 307 -17.25 25.35 -10.94
C PHE A 307 -17.17 26.78 -11.48
N GLY A 308 -18.30 27.39 -11.86
CA GLY A 308 -18.33 28.75 -12.42
C GLY A 308 -17.67 29.80 -11.52
N ILE A 309 -17.96 29.77 -10.21
CA ILE A 309 -17.33 30.66 -9.22
C ILE A 309 -15.81 30.48 -9.20
N ASN A 310 -15.37 29.24 -8.97
CA ASN A 310 -13.95 28.95 -8.82
C ASN A 310 -13.16 29.17 -10.11
N PHE A 311 -13.81 28.99 -11.26
CA PHE A 311 -13.24 29.26 -12.56
C PHE A 311 -12.98 30.75 -12.76
N ILE A 312 -13.95 31.62 -12.48
CA ILE A 312 -13.77 33.08 -12.60
C ILE A 312 -12.70 33.59 -11.62
N ILE A 313 -12.73 33.15 -10.35
CA ILE A 313 -11.72 33.51 -9.35
C ILE A 313 -10.33 33.04 -9.80
N SER A 314 -10.23 31.84 -10.35
CA SER A 314 -8.97 31.30 -10.86
C SER A 314 -8.42 32.15 -12.00
N ILE A 315 -9.24 32.42 -13.01
CA ILE A 315 -8.86 33.24 -14.17
C ILE A 315 -8.45 34.64 -13.75
N TYR A 316 -9.20 35.31 -12.86
CA TYR A 316 -8.83 36.64 -12.37
C TYR A 316 -7.47 36.66 -11.67
N ASN A 317 -7.21 35.68 -10.81
CA ASN A 317 -5.94 35.66 -10.07
C ASN A 317 -4.75 35.29 -10.97
N LEU A 318 -4.99 34.49 -12.02
CA LEU A 318 -3.97 34.07 -12.96
C LEU A 318 -3.78 35.03 -14.14
N SER A 319 -4.73 35.95 -14.42
CA SER A 319 -4.60 36.94 -15.49
C SER A 319 -3.45 37.93 -15.27
N ASN A 320 -3.13 38.23 -14.01
CA ASN A 320 -1.93 39.01 -13.65
C ASN A 320 -0.64 38.33 -14.11
N TYR A 321 -0.67 37.02 -14.36
CA TYR A 321 0.43 36.26 -14.93
C TYR A 321 0.14 35.95 -16.39
N THR A 322 0.43 36.88 -17.31
CA THR A 322 0.21 36.75 -18.76
C THR A 322 0.63 35.38 -19.33
N LYS A 323 1.76 34.82 -18.86
CA LYS A 323 2.27 33.48 -19.27
C LYS A 323 1.44 32.31 -18.74
N LEU A 324 0.94 32.39 -17.50
CA LEU A 324 0.12 31.33 -16.91
C LEU A 324 -1.32 31.41 -17.40
N TYR A 325 -1.88 32.60 -17.58
CA TYR A 325 -3.24 32.84 -18.08
C TYR A 325 -3.54 32.07 -19.37
N GLN A 326 -2.62 32.11 -20.33
CA GLN A 326 -2.76 31.43 -21.63
C GLN A 326 -2.84 29.89 -21.51
N ILE A 327 -2.11 29.30 -20.56
CA ILE A 327 -2.04 27.84 -20.37
C ILE A 327 -3.07 27.35 -19.35
N SER A 328 -3.40 28.18 -18.35
CA SER A 328 -4.27 27.83 -17.23
C SER A 328 -5.65 27.42 -17.71
N PHE A 329 -6.17 28.10 -18.73
CA PHE A 329 -7.44 27.74 -19.34
C PHE A 329 -7.43 26.32 -19.93
N GLN A 330 -6.39 25.96 -20.69
CA GLN A 330 -6.23 24.62 -21.24
C GLN A 330 -6.15 23.56 -20.14
N ILE A 331 -5.38 23.83 -19.07
CA ILE A 331 -5.25 22.92 -17.92
C ILE A 331 -6.61 22.71 -17.24
N PHE A 332 -7.36 23.79 -16.98
CA PHE A 332 -8.65 23.71 -16.28
C PHE A 332 -9.79 23.13 -17.13
N THR A 333 -9.67 23.15 -18.45
CA THR A 333 -10.61 22.41 -19.33
C THR A 333 -10.29 20.92 -19.40
N LEU A 334 -9.01 20.53 -19.32
CA LEU A 334 -8.55 19.13 -19.36
C LEU A 334 -8.74 18.38 -18.03
N LEU A 335 -8.51 19.03 -16.89
CA LEU A 335 -8.55 18.39 -15.58
C LEU A 335 -9.93 17.79 -15.21
N PRO A 336 -11.08 18.44 -15.48
CA PRO A 336 -12.41 17.84 -15.33
C PRO A 336 -12.59 16.51 -16.07
N LEU A 337 -12.01 16.36 -17.27
CA LEU A 337 -12.07 15.11 -18.05
C LEU A 337 -11.32 13.99 -17.34
N ILE A 338 -10.13 14.26 -16.81
CA ILE A 338 -9.37 13.26 -16.06
C ILE A 338 -10.20 12.79 -14.86
N ILE A 339 -10.80 13.74 -14.13
CA ILE A 339 -11.62 13.45 -12.96
C ILE A 339 -12.88 12.64 -13.35
N ASN A 340 -13.58 13.02 -14.41
CA ASN A 340 -14.73 12.28 -14.90
C ASN A 340 -14.36 10.87 -15.39
N THR A 341 -13.22 10.72 -16.05
CA THR A 341 -12.70 9.43 -16.50
C THR A 341 -12.34 8.55 -15.32
N LEU A 342 -11.71 9.09 -14.28
CA LEU A 342 -11.42 8.39 -13.03
C LEU A 342 -12.72 7.91 -12.35
N TRP A 343 -13.76 8.76 -12.29
CA TRP A 343 -15.08 8.36 -11.81
C TRP A 343 -15.71 7.25 -12.66
N SER A 344 -15.56 7.33 -13.98
CA SER A 344 -16.08 6.33 -14.93
C SER A 344 -15.41 4.98 -14.72
N ILE A 345 -14.07 4.96 -14.60
CA ILE A 345 -13.30 3.75 -14.33
C ILE A 345 -13.65 3.16 -12.97
N ASN A 346 -13.80 4.00 -11.94
CA ASN A 346 -14.19 3.52 -10.61
C ASN A 346 -15.60 2.91 -10.60
N SER A 347 -16.55 3.48 -11.36
CA SER A 347 -17.88 2.90 -11.52
C SER A 347 -17.85 1.57 -12.28
N LEU A 348 -16.98 1.46 -13.30
CA LEU A 348 -16.73 0.21 -14.03
C LEU A 348 -16.10 -0.83 -13.11
N LYS A 349 -15.18 -0.45 -12.23
CA LYS A 349 -14.53 -1.37 -11.28
C LYS A 349 -15.51 -1.95 -10.26
N LYS A 350 -16.54 -1.20 -9.86
CA LYS A 350 -17.66 -1.74 -9.05
C LYS A 350 -18.59 -2.66 -9.84
N ARG A 351 -18.69 -2.49 -11.17
CA ARG A 351 -19.56 -3.27 -12.06
C ARG A 351 -18.90 -4.53 -12.64
N ILE A 352 -17.59 -4.49 -12.89
CA ILE A 352 -16.79 -5.56 -13.51
C ILE A 352 -16.01 -6.27 -12.41
N ASN A 353 -16.74 -6.90 -11.48
CA ASN A 353 -16.16 -7.99 -10.68
C ASN A 353 -16.03 -9.30 -11.49
N ASN A 354 -16.43 -9.31 -12.77
CA ASN A 354 -16.24 -10.42 -13.71
C ASN A 354 -15.85 -9.88 -15.10
N GLY A 355 -14.57 -9.96 -15.49
CA GLY A 355 -14.18 -9.78 -16.90
C GLY A 355 -12.93 -8.93 -17.15
N SER A 356 -11.92 -9.55 -17.74
CA SER A 356 -10.57 -9.04 -17.97
C SER A 356 -10.47 -8.13 -19.20
N ILE A 357 -10.92 -6.86 -19.16
CA ILE A 357 -10.65 -5.90 -20.25
C ILE A 357 -10.23 -4.51 -19.72
N ASN A 358 -9.05 -4.07 -20.18
CA ASN A 358 -8.43 -2.73 -20.13
C ASN A 358 -7.75 -2.26 -18.82
N CYS A 359 -6.72 -3.02 -18.39
CA CYS A 359 -5.75 -2.60 -17.36
C CYS A 359 -4.61 -1.67 -17.84
N CYS A 360 -4.52 -1.32 -19.13
CA CYS A 360 -3.30 -0.68 -19.66
C CYS A 360 -3.04 0.74 -19.10
N ILE A 361 -4.05 1.50 -18.68
CA ILE A 361 -3.85 2.88 -18.19
C ILE A 361 -3.45 2.91 -16.71
N PHE A 362 -3.76 1.86 -15.93
CA PHE A 362 -3.41 1.81 -14.50
C PHE A 362 -1.95 1.44 -14.22
N ILE A 363 -1.22 0.91 -15.19
CA ILE A 363 0.16 0.41 -14.99
C ILE A 363 1.18 1.56 -14.86
N LEU A 364 0.93 2.74 -15.44
CA LEU A 364 1.91 3.82 -15.47
C LEU A 364 2.06 4.64 -14.18
N LEU A 365 1.07 4.64 -13.27
CA LEU A 365 1.11 5.43 -12.03
C LEU A 365 1.39 4.62 -10.75
N HIS A 366 1.50 3.28 -10.83
CA HIS A 366 1.57 2.43 -9.64
C HIS A 366 2.78 1.49 -9.52
N LEU A 367 3.76 1.60 -10.42
CA LEU A 367 5.07 1.01 -10.18
C LEU A 367 5.89 1.95 -9.30
N THR A 368 5.68 1.91 -7.98
CA THR A 368 6.84 2.04 -7.10
C THR A 368 7.57 0.70 -7.24
N PRO A 369 8.74 0.63 -7.92
CA PRO A 369 9.46 -0.63 -7.98
C PRO A 369 9.86 -0.98 -6.55
N ILE A 370 9.27 -2.03 -6.00
CA ILE A 370 9.75 -2.63 -4.76
C ILE A 370 11.18 -3.06 -5.04
N LYS A 371 12.13 -2.36 -4.43
CA LYS A 371 13.54 -2.73 -4.48
C LYS A 371 13.67 -3.96 -3.59
N SER A 372 14.04 -5.10 -4.17
CA SER A 372 14.54 -6.22 -3.40
C SER A 372 15.80 -5.74 -2.67
N ILE A 373 15.90 -6.07 -1.39
CA ILE A 373 16.98 -5.65 -0.50
C ILE A 373 17.89 -6.85 -0.32
N LEU A 374 19.12 -6.76 -0.81
CA LEU A 374 20.13 -7.79 -0.59
C LEU A 374 20.76 -7.63 0.79
N PHE A 375 21.19 -8.75 1.39
CA PHE A 375 21.86 -8.70 2.68
C PHE A 375 23.21 -7.95 2.57
N PRO A 376 23.58 -7.08 3.54
CA PRO A 376 24.88 -6.41 3.53
C PRO A 376 26.04 -7.40 3.58
N GLN A 377 27.01 -7.24 2.69
CA GLN A 377 28.20 -8.09 2.61
C GLN A 377 29.47 -7.25 2.60
N LYS A 378 30.54 -7.79 3.19
CA LYS A 378 31.88 -7.24 3.09
C LYS A 378 32.72 -8.13 2.18
N ASN A 379 33.24 -7.56 1.10
CA ASN A 379 34.12 -8.23 0.15
C ASN A 379 35.12 -7.21 -0.43
N GLN A 380 35.80 -7.54 -1.53
CA GLN A 380 36.80 -6.67 -2.15
C GLN A 380 36.24 -5.30 -2.58
N ILE A 381 34.92 -5.20 -2.82
CA ILE A 381 34.28 -4.02 -3.43
C ILE A 381 33.21 -3.42 -2.50
N ARG A 382 32.41 -4.28 -1.86
CA ARG A 382 31.36 -3.89 -0.93
C ARG A 382 31.89 -3.85 0.49
N SER A 383 31.45 -2.85 1.24
CA SER A 383 31.66 -2.74 2.68
C SER A 383 30.40 -2.21 3.35
N TYR A 384 30.36 -2.32 4.67
CA TYR A 384 29.35 -1.67 5.49
C TYR A 384 29.95 -1.35 6.85
N ASP A 385 29.35 -0.38 7.53
CA ASP A 385 29.56 -0.14 8.95
C ASP A 385 28.31 -0.56 9.73
N LEU A 386 28.52 -1.26 10.85
CA LEU A 386 27.46 -1.56 11.81
C LEU A 386 27.27 -0.36 12.73
N LEU A 387 26.02 0.07 12.89
CA LEU A 387 25.63 1.10 13.86
C LEU A 387 25.01 0.50 15.13
N ASP A 388 25.27 -0.78 15.38
CA ASP A 388 24.92 -1.44 16.63
C ASP A 388 25.68 -0.82 17.82
N GLY A 389 25.15 -0.98 19.02
CA GLY A 389 25.68 -0.40 20.25
C GLY A 389 24.72 0.62 20.86
N LEU A 390 25.25 1.55 21.65
CA LEU A 390 24.42 2.51 22.40
C LEU A 390 23.99 3.69 21.53
N TRP A 391 22.70 3.96 21.53
CA TRP A 391 22.06 5.13 20.91
C TRP A 391 21.54 6.05 22.01
N THR A 392 21.58 7.36 21.79
CA THR A 392 20.85 8.30 22.64
C THR A 392 19.36 8.04 22.48
N PHE A 393 18.62 7.99 23.58
CA PHE A 393 17.22 7.59 23.60
C PHE A 393 16.38 8.59 24.39
N VAL A 394 15.26 9.03 23.83
CA VAL A 394 14.30 9.91 24.49
C VAL A 394 12.90 9.35 24.25
N ARG A 395 12.14 9.20 25.34
CA ARG A 395 10.74 8.75 25.29
C ARG A 395 9.79 9.94 25.38
N GLU A 396 8.75 9.98 24.54
CA GLU A 396 7.66 10.95 24.71
C GLU A 396 6.68 10.50 25.81
N PRO A 397 5.80 11.41 26.29
CA PRO A 397 4.63 11.00 27.07
C PRO A 397 3.83 9.90 26.34
N LYS A 398 3.19 9.02 27.12
CA LYS A 398 2.37 7.93 26.56
C LYS A 398 1.30 8.49 25.62
N ASN A 399 1.20 7.90 24.43
CA ASN A 399 0.29 8.26 23.37
C ASN A 399 0.24 9.77 23.07
N SER A 400 1.42 10.40 23.01
CA SER A 400 1.54 11.80 22.62
C SER A 400 1.03 12.04 21.20
N ILE A 401 0.68 13.29 20.90
CA ILE A 401 0.33 13.76 19.55
C ILE A 401 1.55 13.90 18.62
N GLY A 402 2.72 13.37 19.01
CA GLY A 402 3.99 13.56 18.30
C GLY A 402 4.66 14.90 18.64
N TYR A 403 4.88 15.16 19.94
CA TYR A 403 5.55 16.38 20.41
C TYR A 403 6.93 16.56 19.78
N GLY A 404 7.66 15.48 19.53
CA GLY A 404 8.96 15.55 18.89
C GLY A 404 8.89 16.02 17.44
N PHE A 405 7.81 15.73 16.73
CA PHE A 405 7.59 16.27 15.38
C PHE A 405 7.21 17.75 15.45
N ILE A 406 6.28 18.13 16.34
CA ILE A 406 5.82 19.52 16.52
C ILE A 406 7.01 20.43 16.89
N ASN A 407 7.87 19.98 17.79
CA ASN A 407 9.03 20.73 18.29
C ASN A 407 10.31 20.44 17.52
N ASN A 408 10.25 19.72 16.40
CA ASN A 408 11.38 19.39 15.54
C ASN A 408 12.59 18.77 16.28
N TRP A 409 12.36 17.78 17.15
CA TRP A 409 13.43 17.11 17.92
C TRP A 409 14.51 16.47 17.05
N TYR A 410 14.17 16.10 15.80
CA TYR A 410 15.13 15.63 14.80
C TYR A 410 16.17 16.69 14.39
N LYS A 411 15.98 17.96 14.77
CA LYS A 411 16.95 19.06 14.60
C LYS A 411 17.75 19.37 15.86
N LEU A 412 17.45 18.70 16.97
CA LEU A 412 18.03 18.95 18.29
C LEU A 412 18.97 17.80 18.68
N LYS A 413 19.91 18.09 19.59
CA LYS A 413 20.74 17.07 20.21
C LYS A 413 19.93 16.40 21.32
N LEU A 414 19.42 15.19 21.10
CA LEU A 414 18.55 14.51 22.06
C LEU A 414 19.19 14.35 23.45
N LYS A 415 20.52 14.28 23.52
CA LYS A 415 21.27 14.21 24.79
C LYS A 415 21.08 15.41 25.71
N SER A 416 20.59 16.55 25.22
CA SER A 416 20.32 17.73 26.05
C SER A 416 18.98 17.66 26.78
N PHE A 417 18.16 16.65 26.50
CA PHE A 417 16.86 16.48 27.13
C PHE A 417 17.03 15.90 28.53
N THR A 418 16.23 16.39 29.49
CA THR A 418 16.30 15.95 30.90
C THR A 418 15.93 14.48 31.09
N ASN A 419 15.11 13.92 30.20
CA ASN A 419 14.73 12.52 30.17
C ASN A 419 15.52 11.70 29.12
N SER A 420 16.66 12.22 28.66
CA SER A 420 17.56 11.47 27.78
C SER A 420 18.22 10.31 28.52
N SER A 421 18.28 9.16 27.88
CA SER A 421 19.03 7.99 28.33
C SER A 421 19.82 7.38 27.16
N VAL A 422 20.37 6.19 27.36
CA VAL A 422 20.96 5.38 26.29
C VAL A 422 20.15 4.10 26.10
N MET A 423 20.05 3.64 24.86
CA MET A 423 19.37 2.38 24.51
C MET A 423 20.30 1.53 23.62
N PRO A 424 20.58 0.27 23.97
CA PRO A 424 21.31 -0.63 23.09
C PRO A 424 20.51 -0.93 21.82
N VAL A 425 21.19 -1.05 20.69
CA VAL A 425 20.64 -1.49 19.41
C VAL A 425 21.51 -2.63 18.88
N PRO A 426 20.94 -3.77 18.44
CA PRO A 426 19.51 -4.10 18.49
C PRO A 426 19.01 -4.41 19.91
N SER A 427 17.81 -3.93 20.25
CA SER A 427 17.08 -4.36 21.46
C SER A 427 15.60 -3.99 21.37
N ALA A 428 14.77 -4.70 22.14
CA ALA A 428 13.45 -4.21 22.47
C ALA A 428 13.54 -3.37 23.76
N TYR A 429 13.20 -2.09 23.70
CA TYR A 429 13.38 -1.18 24.85
C TYR A 429 12.53 -1.58 26.07
N ASN A 430 11.52 -2.42 25.88
CA ASN A 430 10.55 -2.79 26.91
C ASN A 430 11.12 -3.62 28.07
N ASP A 431 12.18 -4.40 27.84
CA ASP A 431 12.76 -5.32 28.84
C ASP A 431 14.14 -4.86 29.36
N ILE A 432 14.56 -3.64 29.01
CA ILE A 432 15.91 -3.15 29.33
C ILE A 432 15.97 -2.47 30.70
N ASN A 433 14.93 -1.75 31.10
CA ASN A 433 14.91 -1.00 32.35
C ASN A 433 13.79 -1.44 33.30
N GLU A 434 13.88 -1.01 34.54
CA GLU A 434 12.91 -1.25 35.61
C GLU A 434 11.67 -0.35 35.54
N ASP A 435 11.73 0.75 34.75
CA ASP A 435 10.62 1.69 34.61
C ASP A 435 9.44 1.06 33.84
N LYS A 436 8.40 0.71 34.59
CA LYS A 436 7.11 0.25 34.05
C LYS A 436 6.55 1.18 32.97
N ASN A 437 6.82 2.48 33.04
CA ASN A 437 6.33 3.43 32.03
C ASN A 437 7.06 3.31 30.68
N LEU A 438 8.30 2.82 30.66
CA LEU A 438 9.00 2.46 29.42
C LEU A 438 8.58 1.07 28.95
N ARG A 439 8.52 0.08 29.86
CA ARG A 439 8.05 -1.29 29.56
C ARG A 439 6.71 -1.28 28.83
N ASP A 440 5.73 -0.59 29.40
CA ASP A 440 4.35 -0.51 28.90
C ASP A 440 4.12 0.77 28.06
N HIS A 441 5.18 1.35 27.49
CA HIS A 441 5.04 2.55 26.65
C HIS A 441 4.31 2.24 25.34
N VAL A 442 3.31 3.05 25.04
CA VAL A 442 2.65 3.12 23.74
C VAL A 442 2.82 4.55 23.22
N GLY A 443 3.37 4.71 22.01
CA GLY A 443 3.57 6.02 21.39
C GLY A 443 4.99 6.21 20.85
N TRP A 444 5.40 7.48 20.75
CA TRP A 444 6.66 7.86 20.12
C TRP A 444 7.87 7.76 21.07
N VAL A 445 8.91 7.11 20.59
CA VAL A 445 10.26 7.15 21.16
C VAL A 445 11.26 7.58 20.09
N TRP A 446 12.38 8.16 20.51
CA TRP A 446 13.37 8.74 19.62
C TRP A 446 14.75 8.16 19.92
N TYR A 447 15.44 7.73 18.86
CA TYR A 447 16.83 7.28 18.91
C TYR A 447 17.70 8.28 18.15
N GLN A 448 18.91 8.54 18.61
CA GLN A 448 19.89 9.36 17.89
C GLN A 448 21.29 8.75 17.96
N LYS A 449 22.00 8.78 16.84
CA LYS A 449 23.38 8.26 16.69
C LYS A 449 24.18 9.16 15.77
N GLU A 450 25.43 9.40 16.16
CA GLU A 450 26.42 10.09 15.34
C GLU A 450 27.16 9.08 14.45
N TYR A 451 27.43 9.48 13.21
CA TYR A 451 28.16 8.68 12.21
C TYR A 451 29.15 9.58 11.45
N ILE A 452 30.38 9.10 11.26
CA ILE A 452 31.43 9.83 10.54
C ILE A 452 31.83 8.98 9.34
N VAL A 453 31.80 9.58 8.16
CA VAL A 453 32.31 8.95 6.93
C VAL A 453 33.82 9.12 6.89
N THR A 454 34.52 8.01 6.64
CA THR A 454 35.97 8.01 6.39
C THR A 454 36.28 8.64 5.03
N ASN A 455 37.41 9.34 4.92
CA ASN A 455 37.80 10.06 3.70
C ASN A 455 37.80 9.16 2.45
N ASP A 456 38.23 7.91 2.59
CA ASP A 456 38.32 6.94 1.50
C ASP A 456 36.96 6.52 0.93
N ASP A 457 35.89 6.63 1.73
CA ASP A 457 34.54 6.23 1.35
C ASP A 457 33.71 7.40 0.78
N CYS A 458 34.25 8.62 0.74
CA CYS A 458 33.52 9.82 0.29
C CYS A 458 33.02 9.79 -1.16
N ASN A 459 33.57 8.92 -1.99
CA ASN A 459 33.13 8.71 -3.37
C ASN A 459 32.09 7.58 -3.52
N LYS A 460 31.71 6.92 -2.43
CA LYS A 460 30.74 5.81 -2.42
C LYS A 460 29.30 6.32 -2.37
N ARG A 461 28.37 5.44 -2.73
CA ARG A 461 26.94 5.58 -2.47
C ARG A 461 26.65 4.91 -1.13
N PHE A 462 25.87 5.59 -0.30
CA PHE A 462 25.53 5.10 1.03
C PHE A 462 24.05 4.71 1.09
N PHE A 463 23.77 3.56 1.69
CA PHE A 463 22.42 3.12 2.00
C PHE A 463 22.31 2.92 3.50
N LEU A 464 21.34 3.59 4.12
CA LEU A 464 21.01 3.36 5.51
C LEU A 464 19.95 2.25 5.56
N ARG A 465 20.31 1.12 6.16
CA ARG A 465 19.47 -0.09 6.23
C ARG A 465 19.17 -0.46 7.67
N PHE A 466 17.89 -0.60 7.98
CA PHE A 466 17.42 -1.13 9.26
C PHE A 466 16.96 -2.56 9.07
N GLY A 467 17.49 -3.51 9.84
CA GLY A 467 17.07 -4.91 9.74
C GLY A 467 15.63 -5.16 10.21
N SER A 468 15.15 -4.38 11.18
CA SER A 468 13.78 -4.39 11.69
C SER A 468 13.58 -3.27 12.71
N VAL A 469 12.51 -2.50 12.56
CA VAL A 469 12.04 -1.54 13.57
C VAL A 469 10.57 -1.81 13.83
N ASN A 470 10.17 -2.04 15.08
CA ASN A 470 8.77 -2.28 15.42
C ASN A 470 8.15 -1.05 16.11
N TYR A 471 7.15 -0.36 15.56
CA TYR A 471 6.36 -0.71 14.36
C TYR A 471 6.42 0.34 13.22
N ASN A 472 6.15 1.61 13.52
CA ASN A 472 6.26 2.72 12.57
C ASN A 472 7.57 3.45 12.79
N ALA A 473 8.41 3.53 11.76
CA ALA A 473 9.70 4.21 11.80
C ALA A 473 9.68 5.45 10.91
N VAL A 474 10.20 6.57 11.41
CA VAL A 474 10.48 7.79 10.64
C VAL A 474 11.95 8.15 10.86
N VAL A 475 12.72 8.18 9.78
CA VAL A 475 14.18 8.33 9.84
C VAL A 475 14.59 9.68 9.27
N PHE A 476 15.44 10.35 10.02
CA PHE A 476 16.04 11.63 9.69
C PHE A 476 17.56 11.51 9.64
N LEU A 477 18.18 12.23 8.71
CA LEU A 477 19.62 12.41 8.61
C LEU A 477 19.91 13.90 8.52
N ASN A 478 20.78 14.42 9.38
CA ASN A 478 21.19 15.84 9.38
C ASN A 478 19.99 16.80 9.26
N ASN A 479 18.97 16.60 10.10
CA ASN A 479 17.76 17.44 10.19
C ASN A 479 16.75 17.25 9.06
N GLU A 480 16.94 16.28 8.15
CA GLU A 480 16.05 16.05 7.02
C GLU A 480 15.47 14.63 7.02
N HIS A 481 14.19 14.53 6.66
CA HIS A 481 13.52 13.23 6.52
C HIS A 481 14.06 12.49 5.29
N ILE A 482 14.48 11.24 5.49
CA ILE A 482 15.08 10.42 4.42
C ILE A 482 14.26 9.18 4.07
N MET A 483 13.52 8.60 5.03
CA MET A 483 12.65 7.44 4.78
C MET A 483 11.68 7.19 5.94
N SER A 484 10.64 6.41 5.68
CA SER A 484 9.73 5.88 6.68
C SER A 484 9.37 4.43 6.38
N HIS A 485 9.06 3.66 7.40
CA HIS A 485 8.64 2.27 7.29
C HIS A 485 7.48 1.97 8.24
N THR A 486 6.57 1.10 7.81
CA THR A 486 5.43 0.61 8.61
C THR A 486 5.46 -0.90 8.53
N GLY A 487 5.59 -1.55 9.69
CA GLY A 487 5.84 -2.98 9.77
C GLY A 487 7.08 -3.27 10.61
N GLY A 488 7.02 -4.33 11.42
CA GLY A 488 8.21 -4.93 12.04
C GLY A 488 8.76 -6.09 11.21
N HIS A 489 9.89 -6.64 11.64
CA HIS A 489 10.44 -7.94 11.21
C HIS A 489 11.05 -8.03 9.81
N LEU A 490 10.76 -7.10 8.91
CA LEU A 490 11.36 -7.05 7.58
C LEU A 490 12.29 -5.83 7.47
N PRO A 491 13.39 -5.95 6.71
CA PRO A 491 14.32 -4.84 6.54
C PRO A 491 13.76 -3.76 5.63
N PHE A 492 14.22 -2.54 5.83
CA PHE A 492 13.99 -1.43 4.93
C PHE A 492 15.24 -0.58 4.81
N GLU A 493 15.45 0.00 3.63
CA GLU A 493 16.60 0.85 3.36
C GLU A 493 16.28 1.94 2.35
N ASN A 494 17.08 3.00 2.38
CA ASN A 494 17.09 4.02 1.34
C ASN A 494 18.51 4.53 1.12
N GLU A 495 18.75 5.04 -0.10
CA GLU A 495 19.99 5.76 -0.39
C GLU A 495 20.01 7.08 0.39
N VAL A 496 21.15 7.41 0.98
CA VAL A 496 21.34 8.60 1.80
C VAL A 496 22.62 9.33 1.39
N PHE A 497 22.65 10.62 1.68
CA PHE A 497 23.84 11.44 1.48
C PHE A 497 24.42 11.83 2.84
N PHE A 498 25.60 11.31 3.14
CA PHE A 498 26.37 11.73 4.31
C PHE A 498 27.33 12.85 3.92
N ILE A 499 27.47 13.84 4.80
CA ILE A 499 28.45 14.92 4.67
C ILE A 499 29.81 14.34 5.06
N CYS A 500 30.73 14.33 4.11
CA CYS A 500 32.12 13.93 4.32
C CYS A 500 32.85 14.85 5.30
N ASN A 501 33.82 14.28 6.03
CA ASN A 501 34.66 14.99 6.99
C ASN A 501 33.86 15.73 8.09
N ASN A 502 32.62 15.30 8.34
CA ASN A 502 31.73 15.89 9.32
C ASN A 502 31.00 14.80 10.11
N VAL A 503 30.54 15.16 11.30
CA VAL A 503 29.66 14.31 12.11
C VAL A 503 28.26 14.40 11.54
N ASN A 504 27.75 13.26 11.07
CA ASN A 504 26.39 13.11 10.61
C ASN A 504 25.50 12.61 11.76
N ILE A 505 24.29 13.13 11.87
CA ILE A 505 23.35 12.76 12.94
C ILE A 505 22.19 12.00 12.32
N ILE A 506 22.05 10.75 12.70
CA ILE A 506 20.91 9.89 12.36
C ILE A 506 19.93 9.96 13.52
N THR A 507 18.68 10.34 13.26
CA THR A 507 17.60 10.37 14.25
C THR A 507 16.43 9.53 13.79
N VAL A 508 15.91 8.65 14.66
CA VAL A 508 14.84 7.71 14.32
C VAL A 508 13.71 7.87 15.32
N ALA A 509 12.52 8.25 14.85
CA ALA A 509 11.30 8.19 15.62
C ALA A 509 10.63 6.82 15.41
N VAL A 510 10.27 6.15 16.50
CA VAL A 510 9.60 4.84 16.47
C VAL A 510 8.28 4.92 17.22
N ASN A 511 7.21 4.38 16.65
CA ASN A 511 5.89 4.30 17.28
C ASN A 511 5.32 2.89 17.19
N ASN A 512 4.84 2.38 18.32
CA ASN A 512 4.31 1.02 18.48
C ASN A 512 2.79 0.96 18.70
N THR A 513 2.07 2.06 18.49
CA THR A 513 0.61 2.11 18.57
C THR A 513 0.00 1.23 17.47
N LEU A 514 -0.78 0.24 17.91
CA LEU A 514 -1.52 -0.66 17.02
C LEU A 514 -2.90 -0.08 16.69
N SER A 515 -3.42 -0.46 15.53
CA SER A 515 -4.79 -0.10 15.12
C SER A 515 -5.41 -1.25 14.33
N HIS A 516 -6.65 -1.07 13.87
CA HIS A 516 -7.32 -2.02 13.00
C HIS A 516 -6.65 -2.14 11.61
N ASP A 517 -5.79 -1.18 11.25
CA ASP A 517 -5.09 -1.12 9.95
C ASP A 517 -3.63 -1.61 10.07
N THR A 518 -3.14 -1.89 11.28
CA THR A 518 -1.80 -2.44 11.48
C THR A 518 -1.78 -3.96 11.26
N ILE A 519 -0.61 -4.47 10.92
CA ILE A 519 -0.33 -5.91 10.84
C ILE A 519 0.84 -6.22 11.78
N PRO A 520 0.61 -6.90 12.91
CA PRO A 520 -0.68 -7.40 13.38
C PRO A 520 -1.64 -6.30 13.86
N PRO A 521 -2.96 -6.57 13.94
CA PRO A 521 -3.95 -5.58 14.34
C PRO A 521 -3.99 -5.41 15.86
N GLY A 522 -4.52 -4.28 16.31
CA GLY A 522 -4.82 -4.04 17.72
C GLY A 522 -5.91 -3.00 17.91
N GLU A 523 -6.54 -3.04 19.07
CA GLU A 523 -7.56 -2.07 19.47
C GLU A 523 -6.92 -0.99 20.34
N PHE A 524 -7.20 0.27 20.02
CA PHE A 524 -6.82 1.43 20.81
C PHE A 524 -8.10 2.15 21.23
N GLN A 525 -8.34 2.30 22.53
CA GLN A 525 -9.55 2.93 23.03
C GLN A 525 -9.25 3.83 24.24
N TYR A 526 -9.66 5.10 24.17
CA TYR A 526 -9.76 5.95 25.35
C TYR A 526 -10.93 5.50 26.21
N LYS A 527 -10.70 5.30 27.51
CA LYS A 527 -11.78 5.03 28.45
C LYS A 527 -12.40 6.35 28.90
N LEU A 528 -13.72 6.44 28.77
CA LEU A 528 -14.51 7.61 29.15
C LEU A 528 -15.28 7.30 30.44
N GLY A 529 -15.60 8.36 31.20
CA GLY A 529 -16.36 8.27 32.45
C GLY A 529 -15.51 8.61 33.69
N ASN A 530 -16.19 9.01 34.78
CA ASN A 530 -15.55 9.51 36.01
C ASN A 530 -14.71 8.46 36.75
N SER A 531 -14.88 7.16 36.43
CA SER A 531 -14.11 6.07 37.02
C SER A 531 -12.69 5.92 36.45
N TYR A 532 -12.37 6.62 35.35
CA TYR A 532 -11.04 6.59 34.74
C TYR A 532 -10.38 7.96 34.85
N PRO A 533 -9.06 8.01 35.12
CA PRO A 533 -8.34 9.27 35.09
C PRO A 533 -8.39 9.86 33.67
N LYS A 534 -8.39 11.20 33.59
CA LYS A 534 -8.46 11.90 32.30
C LYS A 534 -7.32 11.45 31.37
N GLY A 535 -7.66 11.05 30.14
CA GLY A 535 -6.70 10.59 29.15
C GLY A 535 -6.29 9.12 29.29
N PHE A 536 -6.90 8.35 30.19
CA PHE A 536 -6.66 6.92 30.29
C PHE A 536 -7.09 6.21 29.00
N PHE A 537 -6.23 5.31 28.51
CA PHE A 537 -6.49 4.51 27.33
C PHE A 537 -6.04 3.07 27.56
N THR A 538 -6.63 2.16 26.81
CA THR A 538 -6.26 0.75 26.77
C THR A 538 -5.85 0.36 25.36
N THR A 539 -4.83 -0.50 25.27
CA THR A 539 -4.41 -1.13 24.03
C THR A 539 -4.56 -2.63 24.14
N THR A 540 -5.38 -3.24 23.27
CA THR A 540 -5.57 -4.69 23.22
C THR A 540 -4.98 -5.21 21.91
N PRO A 541 -3.80 -5.85 21.93
CA PRO A 541 -3.26 -6.48 20.72
C PRO A 541 -4.19 -7.61 20.25
N GLY A 542 -4.33 -7.79 18.93
CA GLY A 542 -5.06 -8.92 18.34
C GLY A 542 -4.25 -10.21 18.31
N PHE A 543 -3.27 -10.35 19.20
CA PHE A 543 -2.31 -11.45 19.26
C PHE A 543 -1.87 -11.67 20.69
N ASP A 544 -1.18 -12.79 20.92
CA ASP A 544 -1.12 -13.42 22.22
C ASP A 544 0.30 -13.45 22.82
N PHE A 545 1.22 -12.68 22.23
CA PHE A 545 2.59 -12.41 22.68
C PHE A 545 2.82 -10.91 23.00
N PHE A 546 3.89 -10.57 23.71
CA PHE A 546 4.18 -9.19 24.10
C PHE A 546 4.56 -8.31 22.88
N ASN A 547 4.02 -7.08 22.82
CA ASN A 547 4.28 -6.12 21.73
C ASN A 547 5.62 -5.39 21.89
N TYR A 548 6.72 -6.14 21.79
CA TYR A 548 8.07 -5.60 21.85
C TYR A 548 8.34 -4.56 20.76
N ALA A 549 8.86 -3.40 21.13
CA ALA A 549 9.07 -2.27 20.25
C ALA A 549 10.52 -1.75 20.32
N GLY A 550 10.93 -1.02 19.28
CA GLY A 550 12.28 -0.48 19.13
C GLY A 550 12.98 -0.93 17.85
N ILE A 551 14.30 -0.72 17.80
CA ILE A 551 15.16 -1.16 16.71
C ILE A 551 15.63 -2.59 17.04
N LEU A 552 14.93 -3.58 16.49
CA LEU A 552 15.03 -4.98 16.91
C LEU A 552 16.13 -5.76 16.18
N ARG A 553 16.66 -5.24 15.09
CA ARG A 553 17.78 -5.85 14.33
C ARG A 553 18.78 -4.79 13.92
N SER A 554 19.97 -5.24 13.55
CA SER A 554 21.12 -4.38 13.29
C SER A 554 20.83 -3.27 12.27
N VAL A 555 21.52 -2.15 12.47
CA VAL A 555 21.48 -0.99 11.56
C VAL A 555 22.80 -0.93 10.81
N TYR A 556 22.72 -0.79 9.50
CA TYR A 556 23.88 -0.79 8.61
C TYR A 556 23.96 0.52 7.83
N VAL A 557 25.17 1.05 7.72
CA VAL A 557 25.53 1.96 6.62
C VAL A 557 26.22 1.11 5.56
N VAL A 558 25.50 0.77 4.51
CA VAL A 558 26.03 -0.01 3.38
C VAL A 558 26.73 0.92 2.41
N LYS A 559 27.95 0.59 2.02
CA LYS A 559 28.83 1.39 1.16
C LYS A 559 28.99 0.67 -0.17
N LEU A 560 28.48 1.29 -1.23
CA LEU A 560 28.42 0.70 -2.57
C LEU A 560 29.09 1.62 -3.60
N ASN A 561 29.58 1.03 -4.68
CA ASN A 561 30.07 1.77 -5.84
C ASN A 561 28.91 2.38 -6.64
N LYS A 562 29.25 3.19 -7.66
CA LYS A 562 28.26 3.83 -8.56
C LYS A 562 27.29 2.83 -9.20
N TYR A 563 27.84 1.73 -9.74
CA TYR A 563 27.09 0.58 -10.26
C TYR A 563 27.09 -0.52 -9.20
N PHE A 564 25.93 -1.06 -8.87
CA PHE A 564 25.84 -2.20 -7.97
C PHE A 564 24.64 -3.10 -8.28
N ILE A 565 24.76 -4.37 -7.93
CA ILE A 565 23.70 -5.38 -8.00
C ILE A 565 22.64 -5.04 -6.93
N GLN A 566 21.47 -4.61 -7.39
CA GLN A 566 20.33 -4.27 -6.55
C GLN A 566 19.52 -5.50 -6.14
N SER A 567 19.39 -6.50 -7.02
CA SER A 567 18.62 -7.71 -6.70
C SER A 567 19.13 -8.91 -7.46
N LEU A 568 19.00 -10.08 -6.84
CA LEU A 568 19.32 -11.39 -7.40
C LEU A 568 18.17 -12.35 -7.13
N THR A 569 17.74 -13.07 -8.17
CA THR A 569 16.83 -14.21 -8.08
C THR A 569 17.58 -15.45 -8.55
N ILE A 570 17.53 -16.52 -7.78
CA ILE A 570 18.05 -17.85 -8.15
C ILE A 570 16.93 -18.88 -7.99
N ASN A 571 16.61 -19.59 -9.07
CA ASN A 571 15.68 -20.71 -9.05
C ASN A 571 16.40 -21.97 -9.55
N THR A 572 16.40 -23.03 -8.75
CA THR A 572 17.07 -24.29 -9.07
C THR A 572 16.09 -25.45 -9.26
N ASN A 573 16.57 -26.53 -9.86
CA ASN A 573 15.84 -27.80 -10.01
C ASN A 573 16.79 -28.98 -9.76
N THR A 574 16.26 -30.16 -9.41
CA THR A 574 17.02 -31.39 -9.13
C THR A 574 17.83 -31.89 -10.32
N ASN A 575 17.45 -31.53 -11.55
CA ASN A 575 18.21 -31.85 -12.75
C ASN A 575 19.48 -30.99 -12.91
N GLY A 576 19.76 -30.04 -12.02
CA GLY A 576 20.93 -29.15 -12.08
C GLY A 576 20.76 -27.92 -12.95
N LEU A 577 19.54 -27.65 -13.45
CA LEU A 577 19.22 -26.37 -14.07
C LEU A 577 19.09 -25.28 -13.00
N LEU A 578 19.83 -24.20 -13.16
CA LEU A 578 19.78 -22.98 -12.38
C LEU A 578 19.37 -21.84 -13.31
N LYS A 579 18.29 -21.14 -12.97
CA LYS A 579 17.87 -19.91 -13.64
C LYS A 579 18.15 -18.72 -12.74
N TYR A 580 18.75 -17.68 -13.28
CA TYR A 580 19.06 -16.47 -12.52
C TYR A 580 18.53 -15.20 -13.19
N LYS A 581 18.27 -14.19 -12.37
CA LYS A 581 17.95 -12.83 -12.81
C LYS A 581 18.64 -11.82 -11.89
N ILE A 582 19.41 -10.92 -12.49
CA ILE A 582 20.24 -9.90 -11.84
C ILE A 582 19.71 -8.53 -12.25
N LYS A 583 19.47 -7.66 -11.28
CA LYS A 583 19.16 -6.25 -11.54
C LYS A 583 20.29 -5.38 -11.01
N ILE A 584 20.79 -4.46 -11.83
CA ILE A 584 21.83 -3.50 -11.47
C ILE A 584 21.22 -2.11 -11.34
N ASP A 585 21.55 -1.41 -10.26
CA ASP A 585 21.33 0.03 -10.14
C ASP A 585 22.52 0.77 -10.76
N LYS A 586 22.23 1.68 -11.70
CA LYS A 586 23.24 2.39 -12.50
C LYS A 586 23.51 3.81 -12.02
N GLY A 587 22.85 4.25 -10.93
CA GLY A 587 22.99 5.59 -10.39
C GLY A 587 22.59 6.67 -11.39
N MET A 588 21.29 6.94 -11.55
CA MET A 588 20.90 8.25 -12.10
C MET A 588 21.32 9.30 -11.07
N ILE A 589 22.35 10.08 -11.38
CA ILE A 589 22.84 11.15 -10.51
C ILE A 589 21.73 12.21 -10.42
N ASN A 590 20.81 12.07 -9.47
CA ASN A 590 19.90 13.14 -9.08
C ASN A 590 20.61 14.02 -8.04
N LYS A 591 21.77 14.60 -8.39
CA LYS A 591 22.44 15.64 -7.56
C LYS A 591 21.65 16.96 -7.50
N LYS A 592 20.50 17.06 -8.16
CA LYS A 592 19.65 18.25 -8.18
C LYS A 592 19.12 18.69 -6.82
N LYS A 593 19.12 17.83 -5.78
CA LYS A 593 18.54 18.22 -4.49
C LYS A 593 19.47 18.99 -3.55
N TYR A 594 20.80 18.98 -3.75
CA TYR A 594 21.72 19.68 -2.83
C TYR A 594 22.77 20.58 -3.46
N ASN A 595 23.11 20.44 -4.75
CA ASN A 595 23.97 21.41 -5.43
C ASN A 595 23.22 22.06 -6.60
N LYS A 596 22.92 23.36 -6.47
CA LYS A 596 22.13 24.16 -7.42
C LYS A 596 22.80 24.42 -8.78
N SER A 597 23.96 23.83 -9.06
CA SER A 597 24.71 24.04 -10.30
C SER A 597 25.57 22.81 -10.63
N ILE A 598 24.93 21.73 -11.10
CA ILE A 598 25.67 20.65 -11.77
C ILE A 598 24.89 20.30 -13.03
N ASP A 599 25.54 20.53 -14.17
CA ASP A 599 25.07 20.14 -15.49
C ASP A 599 24.60 18.69 -15.50
N ILE A 600 23.53 18.44 -16.25
CA ILE A 600 23.01 17.10 -16.50
C ILE A 600 24.07 16.39 -17.36
N GLU A 601 25.09 15.80 -16.72
CA GLU A 601 26.03 14.93 -17.40
C GLU A 601 25.22 13.85 -18.10
N LYS A 602 25.31 13.83 -19.45
CA LYS A 602 24.76 12.76 -20.29
C LYS A 602 25.10 11.42 -19.65
N GLU A 603 24.14 10.51 -19.64
CA GLU A 603 24.29 9.14 -19.15
C GLU A 603 25.47 8.47 -19.87
N ILE A 604 26.69 8.59 -19.34
CA ILE A 604 27.83 7.81 -19.82
C ILE A 604 27.54 6.39 -19.38
N LYS A 605 26.89 5.62 -20.26
CA LYS A 605 26.74 4.17 -20.11
C LYS A 605 28.14 3.58 -20.21
N PHE A 606 28.80 3.42 -19.08
CA PHE A 606 30.02 2.62 -19.03
C PHE A 606 29.64 1.19 -19.42
N PRO A 607 30.24 0.64 -20.48
CA PRO A 607 29.92 -0.71 -20.89
C PRO A 607 30.51 -1.71 -19.89
N TYR A 608 29.68 -2.61 -19.38
CA TYR A 608 30.05 -3.62 -18.39
C TYR A 608 29.62 -5.02 -18.84
N ILE A 609 30.20 -6.05 -18.22
CA ILE A 609 29.89 -7.47 -18.43
C ILE A 609 29.61 -8.15 -17.09
N TYR A 610 28.88 -9.27 -17.13
CA TYR A 610 28.59 -10.10 -15.97
C TYR A 610 29.53 -11.30 -15.97
N ASP A 611 30.50 -11.36 -15.06
CA ASP A 611 31.33 -12.54 -14.85
C ASP A 611 30.70 -13.38 -13.74
N ILE A 612 30.17 -14.55 -14.10
CA ILE A 612 29.36 -15.39 -13.20
C ILE A 612 30.12 -16.68 -12.92
N LYS A 613 30.30 -16.99 -11.64
CA LYS A 613 30.94 -18.21 -11.17
C LYS A 613 30.01 -18.97 -10.23
N ILE A 614 29.99 -20.29 -10.39
CA ILE A 614 29.40 -21.20 -9.41
C ILE A 614 30.53 -21.91 -8.68
N ILE A 615 30.48 -21.87 -7.36
CA ILE A 615 31.46 -22.50 -6.47
C ILE A 615 30.74 -23.54 -5.60
N ASP A 616 31.32 -24.72 -5.46
CA ASP A 616 30.82 -25.77 -4.58
C ASP A 616 31.25 -25.59 -3.11
N GLU A 617 30.93 -26.56 -2.24
CA GLU A 617 31.28 -26.52 -0.81
C GLU A 617 32.78 -26.67 -0.54
N ASP A 618 33.52 -27.25 -1.49
CA ASP A 618 34.96 -27.47 -1.42
C ASP A 618 35.75 -26.28 -2.00
N ASP A 619 35.06 -25.15 -2.26
CA ASP A 619 35.58 -23.94 -2.88
C ASP A 619 36.12 -24.11 -4.33
N ASN A 620 35.70 -25.17 -5.04
CA ASN A 620 36.03 -25.37 -6.45
C ASN A 620 35.10 -24.58 -7.36
N ILE A 621 35.65 -23.93 -8.39
CA ILE A 621 34.87 -23.27 -9.44
C ILE A 621 34.36 -24.34 -10.41
N ILE A 622 33.09 -24.71 -10.27
CA ILE A 622 32.45 -25.73 -11.12
C ILE A 622 31.92 -25.15 -12.43
N GLN A 623 31.64 -23.84 -12.46
CA GLN A 623 31.27 -23.17 -13.68
C GLN A 623 31.71 -21.70 -13.67
N ASN A 624 32.16 -21.19 -14.82
CA ASN A 624 32.61 -19.81 -14.97
C ASN A 624 32.39 -19.32 -16.40
N TYR A 625 31.62 -18.27 -16.59
CA TYR A 625 31.41 -17.69 -17.91
C TYR A 625 30.90 -16.24 -17.84
N ILE A 626 30.99 -15.55 -18.98
CA ILE A 626 30.44 -14.21 -19.17
C ILE A 626 28.95 -14.34 -19.50
N GLY A 627 28.09 -13.92 -18.58
CA GLY A 627 26.63 -13.99 -18.70
C GLY A 627 25.95 -12.67 -19.03
N ASN A 628 24.62 -12.66 -18.89
CA ASN A 628 23.75 -11.50 -19.04
C ASN A 628 23.05 -11.18 -17.71
N ASP A 629 22.11 -10.23 -17.72
CA ASP A 629 21.24 -9.92 -16.58
C ASP A 629 20.22 -11.03 -16.27
N TYR A 630 20.03 -11.99 -17.17
CA TYR A 630 19.31 -13.24 -16.92
C TYR A 630 19.96 -14.38 -17.69
N GLY A 631 19.78 -15.61 -17.22
CA GLY A 631 20.24 -16.78 -17.94
C GLY A 631 20.03 -18.08 -17.19
N ASP A 632 20.42 -19.15 -17.88
CA ASP A 632 20.27 -20.53 -17.43
C ASP A 632 21.67 -21.18 -17.38
N ILE A 633 21.99 -21.85 -16.28
CA ILE A 633 23.22 -22.61 -16.06
C ILE A 633 22.84 -24.06 -15.83
N LYS A 634 23.54 -24.98 -16.49
CA LYS A 634 23.38 -26.41 -16.26
C LYS A 634 24.60 -26.95 -15.52
N ILE A 635 24.38 -27.51 -14.33
CA ILE A 635 25.37 -28.31 -13.61
C ILE A 635 24.99 -29.78 -13.80
N ASN A 636 25.94 -30.59 -14.28
CA ASN A 636 25.72 -32.03 -14.45
C ASN A 636 25.84 -32.72 -13.09
N GLN A 637 24.83 -33.55 -12.75
CA GLN A 637 24.78 -34.32 -11.50
C GLN A 637 25.02 -33.47 -10.24
N PRO A 638 24.19 -32.43 -9.98
CA PRO A 638 24.36 -31.60 -8.79
C PRO A 638 24.16 -32.44 -7.52
N LYS A 639 24.98 -32.22 -6.51
CA LYS A 639 24.65 -32.62 -5.13
C LYS A 639 23.47 -31.75 -4.66
N LEU A 640 22.38 -32.39 -4.25
CA LEU A 640 21.16 -31.70 -3.83
C LEU A 640 21.23 -31.22 -2.38
N TRP A 641 20.48 -30.17 -2.08
CA TRP A 641 20.21 -29.76 -0.71
C TRP A 641 19.11 -30.66 -0.13
N TRP A 642 19.37 -31.27 1.02
CA TRP A 642 18.42 -32.11 1.74
C TRP A 642 18.12 -31.57 3.14
N PRO A 643 16.88 -31.76 3.62
CA PRO A 643 16.56 -31.61 5.02
C PRO A 643 17.39 -32.54 5.91
N ARG A 644 17.63 -32.11 7.15
CA ARG A 644 18.31 -32.91 8.16
C ARG A 644 17.57 -34.24 8.35
N GLY A 645 18.33 -35.34 8.31
CA GLY A 645 17.80 -36.70 8.36
C GLY A 645 17.47 -37.33 7.01
N TYR A 646 17.48 -36.56 5.91
CA TYR A 646 17.20 -37.07 4.55
C TYR A 646 18.44 -37.11 3.64
N GLY A 647 19.50 -36.39 4.00
CA GLY A 647 20.76 -36.32 3.25
C GLY A 647 21.60 -35.13 3.69
N ASN A 648 22.62 -34.79 2.90
CA ASN A 648 23.47 -33.62 3.16
C ASN A 648 22.78 -32.33 2.68
N ALA A 649 22.86 -31.29 3.50
CA ALA A 649 22.33 -29.96 3.19
C ALA A 649 23.28 -29.17 2.27
N THR A 650 23.60 -29.74 1.10
CA THR A 650 24.62 -29.21 0.19
C THR A 650 24.30 -27.79 -0.30
N LEU A 651 25.26 -26.88 -0.15
CA LEU A 651 25.16 -25.49 -0.63
C LEU A 651 26.19 -25.15 -1.72
N TYR A 652 25.88 -24.13 -2.51
CA TYR A 652 26.74 -23.57 -3.54
C TYR A 652 26.77 -22.06 -3.38
N LYS A 653 27.82 -21.42 -3.91
CA LYS A 653 27.94 -19.96 -3.98
C LYS A 653 27.76 -19.49 -5.42
N PHE A 654 26.80 -18.61 -5.64
CA PHE A 654 26.60 -17.87 -6.89
C PHE A 654 27.35 -16.55 -6.79
N VAL A 655 28.50 -16.44 -7.45
CA VAL A 655 29.36 -15.25 -7.43
C VAL A 655 29.15 -14.45 -8.70
N ILE A 656 28.88 -13.16 -8.54
CA ILE A 656 28.72 -12.21 -9.64
C ILE A 656 29.76 -11.11 -9.48
N ASP A 657 30.63 -10.98 -10.47
CA ASP A 657 31.50 -9.81 -10.63
C ASP A 657 30.97 -8.95 -11.79
N ILE A 658 30.61 -7.69 -11.53
CA ILE A 658 30.25 -6.72 -12.58
C ILE A 658 31.53 -6.01 -13.00
N LEU A 659 32.00 -6.29 -14.21
CA LEU A 659 33.30 -5.83 -14.69
C LEU A 659 33.15 -4.81 -15.81
N SER A 660 34.13 -3.93 -15.98
CA SER A 660 34.30 -3.17 -17.23
C SER A 660 34.54 -4.11 -18.42
N LYS A 661 34.20 -3.68 -19.64
CA LYS A 661 34.44 -4.50 -20.85
C LYS A 661 35.88 -4.95 -21.03
N ASP A 662 36.85 -4.14 -20.59
CA ASP A 662 38.28 -4.48 -20.62
C ASP A 662 38.74 -5.32 -19.42
N LYS A 663 37.82 -5.69 -18.52
CA LYS A 663 38.03 -6.49 -17.30
C LYS A 663 39.03 -5.88 -16.30
N LYS A 664 39.40 -4.60 -16.44
CA LYS A 664 40.35 -3.94 -15.54
C LYS A 664 39.71 -3.39 -14.27
N ILE A 665 38.42 -3.08 -14.32
CA ILE A 665 37.69 -2.46 -13.22
C ILE A 665 36.57 -3.40 -12.79
N ILE A 666 36.51 -3.72 -11.50
CA ILE A 666 35.38 -4.41 -10.89
C ILE A 666 34.46 -3.33 -10.33
N TYR A 667 33.30 -3.15 -10.94
CA TYR A 667 32.30 -2.21 -10.49
C TYR A 667 31.59 -2.69 -9.23
N ASP A 668 31.24 -3.97 -9.15
CA ASP A 668 30.59 -4.55 -7.99
C ASP A 668 30.83 -6.06 -7.91
N LYS A 669 30.68 -6.61 -6.71
CA LYS A 669 30.74 -8.04 -6.44
C LYS A 669 29.70 -8.45 -5.42
N TYR A 670 28.95 -9.51 -5.71
CA TYR A 670 28.00 -10.08 -4.76
C TYR A 670 28.05 -11.61 -4.81
N ILE A 671 27.86 -12.24 -3.65
CA ILE A 671 27.88 -13.69 -3.49
C ILE A 671 26.58 -14.11 -2.83
N GLU A 672 25.83 -15.03 -3.44
CA GLU A 672 24.61 -15.57 -2.82
C GLU A 672 24.74 -17.07 -2.64
N THR A 673 24.37 -17.55 -1.46
CA THR A 673 24.35 -18.98 -1.18
C THR A 673 23.03 -19.57 -1.65
N PHE A 674 23.07 -20.74 -2.28
CA PHE A 674 21.87 -21.42 -2.76
C PHE A 674 22.05 -22.94 -2.70
N GLY A 675 20.96 -23.69 -2.89
CA GLY A 675 20.99 -25.15 -2.98
C GLY A 675 20.13 -25.66 -4.13
N PHE A 676 20.51 -26.78 -4.74
CA PHE A 676 19.65 -27.46 -5.73
C PHE A 676 18.63 -28.32 -4.99
N ARG A 677 17.34 -28.00 -5.16
CA ARG A 677 16.25 -28.85 -4.66
C ARG A 677 14.99 -28.67 -5.50
N SER A 678 14.03 -29.59 -5.37
CA SER A 678 12.63 -29.36 -5.79
C SER A 678 11.68 -29.42 -4.60
N ILE A 679 10.55 -28.73 -4.72
CA ILE A 679 9.40 -28.86 -3.82
C ILE A 679 8.19 -29.15 -4.69
N ASP A 680 7.48 -30.21 -4.36
CA ASP A 680 6.23 -30.58 -5.01
C ASP A 680 5.21 -30.97 -3.94
N LEU A 681 3.93 -31.05 -4.33
CA LEU A 681 2.85 -31.48 -3.45
C LEU A 681 2.12 -32.66 -4.08
N THR A 682 1.74 -33.62 -3.24
CA THR A 682 0.66 -34.57 -3.54
C THR A 682 -0.58 -34.19 -2.73
N ASN A 683 -1.67 -34.96 -2.84
CA ASN A 683 -2.81 -34.76 -1.95
C ASN A 683 -2.46 -35.04 -0.47
N ASP A 684 -1.43 -35.86 -0.21
CA ASP A 684 -1.13 -36.42 1.11
C ASP A 684 0.18 -35.91 1.73
N SER A 685 1.10 -35.37 0.93
CA SER A 685 2.44 -35.06 1.40
C SER A 685 3.06 -33.87 0.68
N ILE A 686 3.95 -33.18 1.40
CA ILE A 686 4.94 -32.30 0.80
C ILE A 686 6.10 -33.17 0.34
N LEU A 687 6.56 -32.99 -0.89
CA LEU A 687 7.72 -33.69 -1.43
C LEU A 687 8.91 -32.73 -1.50
N ILE A 688 10.07 -33.18 -1.03
CA ILE A 688 11.35 -32.50 -1.26
C ILE A 688 12.23 -33.45 -2.07
N ASN A 689 12.70 -32.99 -3.23
CA ASN A 689 13.48 -33.79 -4.18
C ASN A 689 12.77 -35.11 -4.57
N GLY A 690 11.43 -35.07 -4.70
CA GLY A 690 10.60 -36.22 -5.03
C GLY A 690 10.33 -37.21 -3.89
N LYS A 691 10.86 -36.99 -2.68
CA LYS A 691 10.59 -37.82 -1.50
C LYS A 691 9.60 -37.15 -0.54
N PRO A 692 8.62 -37.88 0.02
CA PRO A 692 7.76 -37.34 1.09
C PRO A 692 8.59 -36.81 2.26
N PHE A 693 8.32 -35.59 2.67
CA PHE A 693 8.94 -34.94 3.81
C PHE A 693 7.92 -34.81 4.94
N TYR A 694 8.26 -35.36 6.10
CA TYR A 694 7.47 -35.22 7.31
C TYR A 694 8.10 -34.17 8.23
N CYS A 695 7.38 -33.06 8.45
CA CYS A 695 7.87 -31.97 9.32
C CYS A 695 7.80 -32.40 10.79
N ILE A 696 8.92 -32.31 11.51
CA ILE A 696 9.00 -32.48 12.96
C ILE A 696 9.73 -31.28 13.57
N GLY A 697 9.04 -30.54 14.43
CA GLY A 697 9.68 -29.45 15.16
C GLY A 697 8.69 -28.52 15.85
N PHE A 698 8.80 -27.22 15.60
CA PHE A 698 8.27 -26.21 16.52
C PHE A 698 7.75 -24.95 15.81
N GLY A 699 6.79 -24.29 16.44
CA GLY A 699 6.72 -22.83 16.40
C GLY A 699 7.72 -22.24 17.41
N MET A 700 8.08 -20.96 17.26
CA MET A 700 8.97 -20.27 18.20
C MET A 700 8.69 -18.77 18.18
N HIS A 701 9.06 -18.04 19.23
CA HIS A 701 9.28 -16.59 19.14
C HIS A 701 10.76 -16.28 19.23
N GLU A 702 11.22 -15.22 18.56
CA GLU A 702 12.63 -14.77 18.68
C GLU A 702 12.91 -14.11 20.04
N ASP A 703 11.95 -14.07 20.97
CA ASP A 703 12.13 -13.37 22.23
C ASP A 703 12.99 -14.15 23.25
N SER A 704 13.67 -13.39 24.09
CA SER A 704 14.47 -13.90 25.20
C SER A 704 14.40 -12.97 26.40
N ASP A 705 14.86 -13.46 27.55
CA ASP A 705 15.06 -12.61 28.71
C ASP A 705 16.08 -11.50 28.40
N ILE A 706 15.83 -10.30 28.94
CA ILE A 706 16.63 -9.08 28.77
C ILE A 706 16.60 -8.51 27.34
N ARG A 707 16.72 -9.31 26.28
CA ARG A 707 16.69 -8.80 24.89
C ARG A 707 15.29 -8.45 24.41
N GLY A 708 14.25 -9.01 25.03
CA GLY A 708 12.93 -9.07 24.41
C GLY A 708 13.08 -9.70 23.04
N ARG A 709 12.59 -9.03 21.98
CA ARG A 709 12.75 -9.45 20.57
C ARG A 709 13.97 -8.83 19.87
N GLY A 710 14.94 -8.27 20.60
CA GLY A 710 16.21 -7.83 20.02
C GLY A 710 17.03 -9.01 19.50
N PHE A 711 17.49 -8.95 18.26
CA PHE A 711 18.30 -10.00 17.67
C PHE A 711 19.64 -10.16 18.37
N ASP A 712 19.94 -11.37 18.81
CA ASP A 712 21.21 -11.76 19.43
C ASP A 712 21.69 -13.09 18.82
N ARG A 713 22.89 -13.07 18.23
CA ARG A 713 23.50 -14.25 17.60
C ARG A 713 23.76 -15.37 18.59
N VAL A 714 24.03 -15.05 19.86
CA VAL A 714 24.25 -16.04 20.92
C VAL A 714 22.97 -16.82 21.18
N ILE A 715 21.84 -16.10 21.32
CA ILE A 715 20.52 -16.71 21.51
C ILE A 715 20.11 -17.52 20.28
N MET A 716 20.25 -16.95 19.07
CA MET A 716 19.94 -17.66 17.83
C MET A 716 20.71 -18.98 17.71
N THR A 717 22.02 -18.95 18.00
CA THR A 717 22.88 -20.14 17.94
C THR A 717 22.49 -21.17 19.01
N ARG A 718 22.19 -20.71 20.23
CA ARG A 718 21.71 -21.59 21.31
C ARG A 718 20.40 -22.28 20.92
N ASP A 719 19.44 -21.52 20.39
CA ASP A 719 18.15 -22.05 19.94
C ASP A 719 18.34 -23.13 18.86
N LEU A 720 19.21 -22.88 17.87
CA LEU A 720 19.46 -23.84 16.79
C LEU A 720 20.20 -25.10 17.26
N ASN A 721 21.16 -24.98 18.19
CA ASN A 721 21.83 -26.14 18.77
C ASN A 721 20.85 -26.99 19.61
N LEU A 722 19.94 -26.36 20.34
CA LEU A 722 18.89 -27.05 21.08
C LEU A 722 17.85 -27.70 20.15
N PHE A 723 17.51 -27.03 19.05
CA PHE A 723 16.65 -27.57 18.00
C PHE A 723 17.24 -28.89 17.42
N GLU A 724 18.54 -28.89 17.12
CA GLU A 724 19.24 -30.09 16.66
C GLU A 724 19.32 -31.16 17.75
N TRP A 725 19.57 -30.77 19.02
CA TRP A 725 19.60 -31.69 20.16
C TRP A 725 18.26 -32.43 20.34
N MET A 726 17.13 -31.76 20.06
CA MET A 726 15.79 -32.36 20.06
C MET A 726 15.49 -33.21 18.82
N ASN A 727 16.39 -33.29 17.84
CA ASN A 727 16.17 -33.95 16.57
C ASN A 727 15.05 -33.32 15.71
N GLY A 728 14.80 -32.00 15.83
CA GLY A 728 13.91 -31.29 14.89
C GLY A 728 14.48 -31.25 13.46
N ASN A 729 13.60 -31.13 12.45
CA ASN A 729 13.99 -30.94 11.05
C ASN A 729 13.26 -29.77 10.37
N CYS A 730 12.21 -29.22 10.99
CA CYS A 730 11.42 -28.13 10.44
C CYS A 730 10.92 -27.15 11.52
N TYR A 731 10.86 -25.85 11.22
CA TYR A 731 10.13 -24.88 12.04
C TYR A 731 9.28 -23.94 11.19
N ARG A 732 8.25 -23.36 11.81
CA ARG A 732 7.48 -22.24 11.27
C ARG A 732 7.88 -20.96 11.97
N THR A 733 8.03 -19.85 11.23
CA THR A 733 8.40 -18.56 11.82
C THR A 733 7.20 -17.88 12.52
N SER A 734 6.62 -18.52 13.53
CA SER A 734 5.42 -18.05 14.23
C SER A 734 5.68 -16.74 15.02
N HIS A 735 5.10 -15.58 14.71
CA HIS A 735 4.09 -15.26 13.71
C HIS A 735 4.56 -14.14 12.78
N TYR A 736 5.84 -14.18 12.40
CA TYR A 736 6.52 -13.15 11.63
C TYR A 736 7.85 -13.68 11.06
N PRO A 737 8.39 -13.10 9.99
CA PRO A 737 9.66 -13.56 9.41
C PRO A 737 10.81 -13.35 10.40
N TYR A 738 11.61 -14.40 10.60
CA TYR A 738 12.82 -14.32 11.41
C TYR A 738 13.95 -13.54 10.71
N SER A 739 15.06 -13.36 11.43
CA SER A 739 16.28 -12.74 10.90
C SER A 739 16.82 -13.45 9.64
N GLU A 740 17.45 -12.68 8.74
CA GLU A 740 18.12 -13.23 7.56
C GLU A 740 19.25 -14.18 7.96
N GLU A 741 19.98 -13.84 9.04
CA GLU A 741 20.97 -14.73 9.64
C GLU A 741 20.38 -16.10 10.00
N ARG A 742 19.16 -16.14 10.55
CA ARG A 742 18.51 -17.43 10.90
C ARG A 742 18.14 -18.23 9.64
N ALA A 743 17.81 -17.59 8.53
CA ALA A 743 17.58 -18.28 7.26
C ALA A 743 18.87 -18.88 6.67
N TYR A 744 19.98 -18.13 6.68
CA TYR A 744 21.31 -18.66 6.29
C TYR A 744 21.75 -19.83 7.18
N GLU A 745 21.49 -19.74 8.48
CA GLU A 745 21.82 -20.79 9.43
C GLU A 745 20.92 -22.04 9.27
N ALA A 746 19.66 -21.87 8.83
CA ALA A 746 18.75 -22.95 8.50
C ALA A 746 19.16 -23.66 7.19
N ASP A 747 19.60 -22.90 6.17
CA ASP A 747 20.18 -23.45 4.94
C ASP A 747 21.36 -24.38 5.27
N ARG A 748 22.33 -23.89 6.05
CA ARG A 748 23.54 -24.66 6.40
C ARG A 748 23.24 -25.93 7.21
N ARG A 749 22.25 -25.88 8.11
CA ARG A 749 21.89 -27.01 8.98
C ARG A 749 20.91 -28.00 8.35
N GLY A 750 20.39 -27.71 7.16
CA GLY A 750 19.34 -28.54 6.56
C GLY A 750 18.00 -28.42 7.31
N ILE A 751 17.73 -27.30 7.98
CA ILE A 751 16.48 -27.11 8.72
C ILE A 751 15.45 -26.51 7.77
N VAL A 752 14.32 -27.18 7.59
CA VAL A 752 13.24 -26.71 6.71
C VAL A 752 12.44 -25.61 7.39
N VAL A 753 12.06 -24.58 6.64
CA VAL A 753 11.37 -23.40 7.16
C VAL A 753 10.07 -23.15 6.41
N ILE A 754 8.99 -22.93 7.17
CA ILE A 754 7.76 -22.32 6.69
C ILE A 754 7.78 -20.86 7.16
N THR A 755 8.07 -19.93 6.24
CA THR A 755 8.19 -18.51 6.58
C THR A 755 6.82 -17.85 6.53
N GLU A 756 6.46 -17.14 7.60
CA GLU A 756 5.15 -16.58 7.85
C GLU A 756 5.19 -15.05 7.91
N THR A 757 4.21 -14.39 7.29
CA THR A 757 4.04 -12.93 7.40
C THR A 757 3.67 -12.52 8.84
N PRO A 758 3.84 -11.25 9.25
CA PRO A 758 3.41 -10.75 10.57
C PRO A 758 1.89 -10.78 10.84
N ALA A 759 1.09 -11.39 9.97
CA ALA A 759 -0.36 -11.29 9.91
C ALA A 759 -1.07 -12.26 10.85
N VAL A 760 -0.90 -12.07 12.15
CA VAL A 760 -1.64 -12.81 13.19
C VAL A 760 -2.96 -12.11 13.56
N GLY A 761 -4.04 -12.88 13.74
CA GLY A 761 -5.30 -12.38 14.31
C GLY A 761 -6.06 -11.37 13.44
N LEU A 762 -5.89 -11.43 12.11
CA LEU A 762 -6.56 -10.52 11.18
C LEU A 762 -8.08 -10.66 11.23
N LYS A 763 -8.78 -9.52 11.27
CA LYS A 763 -10.25 -9.46 11.36
C LYS A 763 -10.95 -8.40 10.49
N TYR A 764 -10.27 -7.32 10.12
CA TYR A 764 -10.86 -6.16 9.44
C TYR A 764 -10.62 -6.18 7.92
N PHE A 765 -11.13 -7.21 7.23
CA PHE A 765 -10.82 -7.50 5.82
C PHE A 765 -11.42 -6.53 4.80
N ASP A 766 -12.40 -5.73 5.20
CA ASP A 766 -13.07 -4.70 4.40
C ASP A 766 -12.18 -3.45 4.16
N LYS A 767 -11.10 -3.30 4.93
CA LYS A 767 -10.24 -2.11 4.89
C LYS A 767 -9.19 -2.16 3.77
N SER A 768 -9.26 -1.18 2.86
CA SER A 768 -8.33 -1.08 1.73
C SER A 768 -6.85 -0.88 2.12
N ASN A 769 -6.56 -0.21 3.25
CA ASN A 769 -5.20 -0.02 3.74
C ASN A 769 -4.57 -1.34 4.18
N LEU A 770 -5.36 -2.22 4.82
CA LEU A 770 -4.90 -3.52 5.30
C LEU A 770 -4.47 -4.42 4.12
N ILE A 771 -5.24 -4.45 3.04
CA ILE A 771 -4.90 -5.19 1.82
C ILE A 771 -3.54 -4.72 1.27
N LYS A 772 -3.35 -3.41 1.11
CA LYS A 772 -2.10 -2.85 0.56
C LYS A 772 -0.89 -3.15 1.44
N LEU A 773 -1.04 -2.99 2.76
CA LEU A 773 0.03 -3.25 3.72
C LEU A 773 0.42 -4.74 3.73
N HIS A 774 -0.57 -5.64 3.71
CA HIS A 774 -0.28 -7.07 3.69
C HIS A 774 0.40 -7.50 2.38
N GLN A 775 -0.08 -7.01 1.22
CA GLN A 775 0.59 -7.27 -0.06
C GLN A 775 2.03 -6.76 -0.07
N LYS A 776 2.29 -5.59 0.54
CA LYS A 776 3.64 -5.05 0.67
C LYS A 776 4.52 -5.97 1.52
N MET A 777 4.04 -6.42 2.68
CA MET A 777 4.78 -7.34 3.56
C MET A 777 5.05 -8.70 2.90
N ILE A 778 4.09 -9.25 2.16
CA ILE A 778 4.29 -10.47 1.36
C ILE A 778 5.42 -10.27 0.34
N LYS A 779 5.41 -9.13 -0.38
CA LYS A 779 6.45 -8.79 -1.36
C LYS A 779 7.81 -8.63 -0.71
N GLU A 780 7.90 -7.91 0.40
CA GLU A 780 9.15 -7.71 1.14
C GLU A 780 9.71 -9.04 1.67
N MET A 781 8.87 -9.88 2.28
CA MET A 781 9.26 -11.21 2.78
C MET A 781 9.77 -12.11 1.66
N ILE A 782 8.97 -12.33 0.61
CA ILE A 782 9.34 -13.25 -0.47
C ILE A 782 10.58 -12.74 -1.21
N THR A 783 10.66 -11.44 -1.51
CA THR A 783 11.83 -10.92 -2.26
C THR A 783 13.13 -10.94 -1.48
N ARG A 784 13.07 -10.86 -0.14
CA ARG A 784 14.22 -11.05 0.76
C ARG A 784 14.64 -12.52 0.81
N ASP A 785 13.68 -13.42 0.98
CA ASP A 785 13.95 -14.80 1.41
C ASP A 785 13.94 -15.86 0.29
N ARG A 786 13.52 -15.51 -0.93
CA ARG A 786 13.33 -16.45 -2.06
C ARG A 786 14.55 -17.27 -2.48
N ASN A 787 15.77 -16.85 -2.15
CA ASN A 787 16.99 -17.56 -2.56
C ASN A 787 17.38 -18.68 -1.57
N HIS A 788 16.79 -18.71 -0.37
CA HIS A 788 17.09 -19.72 0.65
C HIS A 788 16.49 -21.09 0.29
N PRO A 789 17.30 -22.17 0.15
CA PRO A 789 16.81 -23.52 -0.01
C PRO A 789 16.11 -24.07 1.24
N SER A 790 16.39 -23.58 2.45
CA SER A 790 15.66 -24.04 3.66
C SER A 790 14.16 -23.68 3.63
N ILE A 791 13.82 -22.55 3.02
CA ILE A 791 12.44 -22.04 3.00
C ILE A 791 11.65 -22.77 1.94
N ILE A 792 10.70 -23.62 2.36
CA ILE A 792 9.90 -24.45 1.43
C ILE A 792 8.52 -23.87 1.12
N ALA A 793 8.01 -22.98 1.96
CA ALA A 793 6.63 -22.52 1.85
C ALA A 793 6.47 -21.12 2.44
N TRP A 794 5.46 -20.41 1.95
CA TRP A 794 5.04 -19.10 2.44
C TRP A 794 3.71 -19.22 3.18
N SER A 795 3.69 -18.90 4.48
CA SER A 795 2.46 -18.75 5.27
C SER A 795 1.97 -17.30 5.22
N LEU A 796 0.72 -17.11 4.78
CA LEU A 796 0.14 -15.78 4.58
C LEU A 796 -0.41 -15.15 5.85
N ALA A 797 -0.75 -15.93 6.87
CA ALA A 797 -1.31 -15.43 8.13
C ALA A 797 -1.37 -16.54 9.19
N ASN A 798 -1.50 -16.13 10.44
CA ASN A 798 -1.82 -17.00 11.57
C ASN A 798 -3.17 -16.64 12.19
N GLU A 799 -4.03 -17.64 12.34
CA GLU A 799 -5.32 -17.53 13.02
C GLU A 799 -6.18 -16.32 12.57
N PRO A 800 -6.37 -16.09 11.26
CA PRO A 800 -7.29 -15.06 10.80
C PRO A 800 -8.74 -15.43 11.13
N TRP A 801 -9.62 -14.41 11.29
CA TRP A 801 -11.08 -14.61 11.33
C TRP A 801 -11.65 -14.92 9.94
N SER A 802 -11.22 -16.04 9.39
CA SER A 802 -11.50 -16.49 8.02
C SER A 802 -12.92 -17.05 7.80
N THR A 803 -13.86 -16.78 8.72
CA THR A 803 -15.28 -17.16 8.62
C THR A 803 -16.13 -16.15 7.85
N THR A 804 -15.64 -14.91 7.72
CA THR A 804 -16.36 -13.80 7.06
C THR A 804 -16.30 -13.92 5.54
N ASN A 805 -17.31 -13.44 4.81
CA ASN A 805 -17.30 -13.47 3.35
C ASN A 805 -16.14 -12.65 2.76
N ASP A 806 -15.83 -11.50 3.37
CA ASP A 806 -14.74 -10.62 2.94
C ASP A 806 -13.38 -11.33 3.06
N SER A 807 -13.18 -12.17 4.08
CA SER A 807 -11.93 -12.91 4.28
C SER A 807 -11.59 -13.81 3.09
N GLY A 808 -12.58 -14.44 2.44
CA GLY A 808 -12.34 -15.28 1.27
C GLY A 808 -11.75 -14.48 0.11
N SER A 809 -12.35 -13.32 -0.20
CA SER A 809 -11.86 -12.43 -1.26
C SER A 809 -10.49 -11.82 -0.91
N TYR A 810 -10.27 -11.49 0.38
CA TYR A 810 -9.02 -10.94 0.88
C TYR A 810 -7.87 -11.94 0.73
N PHE A 811 -8.03 -13.18 1.20
CA PHE A 811 -6.98 -14.19 1.12
C PHE A 811 -6.72 -14.66 -0.30
N TYR A 812 -7.72 -14.64 -1.19
CA TYR A 812 -7.48 -14.86 -2.61
C TYR A 812 -6.51 -13.83 -3.21
N GLN A 813 -6.65 -12.55 -2.83
CA GLN A 813 -5.71 -11.50 -3.27
C GLN A 813 -4.29 -11.70 -2.69
N MET A 814 -4.19 -12.15 -1.44
CA MET A 814 -2.88 -12.45 -0.82
C MET A 814 -2.21 -13.64 -1.49
N TYR A 815 -2.95 -14.72 -1.72
CA TYR A 815 -2.49 -15.90 -2.46
C TYR A 815 -1.99 -15.54 -3.86
N LYS A 816 -2.78 -14.78 -4.61
CA LYS A 816 -2.41 -14.32 -5.95
C LYS A 816 -1.13 -13.47 -5.90
N THR A 817 -1.04 -12.55 -4.94
CA THR A 817 0.14 -11.71 -4.76
C THR A 817 1.39 -12.55 -4.53
N ALA A 818 1.33 -13.55 -3.63
CA ALA A 818 2.44 -14.44 -3.37
C ALA A 818 2.82 -15.29 -4.60
N LYS A 819 1.86 -15.89 -5.31
CA LYS A 819 2.12 -16.66 -6.55
C LYS A 819 2.70 -15.81 -7.68
N GLU A 820 2.30 -14.55 -7.81
CA GLU A 820 2.86 -13.63 -8.81
C GLU A 820 4.35 -13.34 -8.58
N ILE A 821 4.82 -13.40 -7.33
CA ILE A 821 6.21 -13.09 -6.97
C ILE A 821 7.07 -14.35 -6.95
N ASP A 822 6.54 -15.43 -6.38
CA ASP A 822 7.20 -16.74 -6.32
C ASP A 822 6.21 -17.86 -6.69
N PRO A 823 6.17 -18.28 -7.96
CA PRO A 823 5.35 -19.41 -8.39
C PRO A 823 5.94 -20.77 -8.01
N THR A 824 7.18 -20.81 -7.50
CA THR A 824 7.94 -22.06 -7.31
C THR A 824 7.72 -22.73 -5.96
N ARG A 825 7.11 -22.03 -4.99
CA ARG A 825 6.86 -22.54 -3.64
C ARG A 825 5.36 -22.64 -3.33
N PRO A 826 4.96 -23.64 -2.53
CA PRO A 826 3.60 -23.71 -2.00
C PRO A 826 3.29 -22.60 -0.99
N ILE A 827 2.01 -22.23 -0.93
CA ILE A 827 1.47 -21.18 -0.08
C ILE A 827 0.44 -21.78 0.88
N THR A 828 0.48 -21.37 2.15
CA THR A 828 -0.41 -21.80 3.22
C THR A 828 -0.93 -20.64 4.05
N THR A 829 -1.84 -20.95 4.98
CA THR A 829 -2.29 -20.11 6.09
C THR A 829 -2.52 -21.02 7.28
N VAL A 830 -2.35 -20.50 8.49
CA VAL A 830 -2.50 -21.29 9.72
C VAL A 830 -3.86 -21.05 10.37
N TYR A 831 -4.62 -22.11 10.58
CA TYR A 831 -5.99 -22.08 11.12
C TYR A 831 -6.07 -22.58 12.56
N GLY A 832 -6.44 -21.72 13.49
CA GLY A 832 -6.67 -22.04 14.90
C GLY A 832 -8.16 -22.06 15.26
N PRO A 833 -8.79 -20.90 15.53
CA PRO A 833 -10.18 -20.84 15.98
C PRO A 833 -11.19 -21.23 14.90
N THR A 834 -10.83 -21.10 13.63
CA THR A 834 -11.69 -21.46 12.50
C THR A 834 -11.66 -22.97 12.24
N GLY A 835 -12.84 -23.57 12.04
CA GLY A 835 -12.98 -25.00 11.73
C GLY A 835 -13.11 -25.27 10.24
N TYR A 836 -12.99 -26.55 9.84
CA TYR A 836 -13.12 -26.95 8.44
C TYR A 836 -14.47 -26.53 7.86
N GLY A 837 -15.54 -26.51 8.66
CA GLY A 837 -16.91 -26.23 8.18
C GLY A 837 -17.16 -24.79 7.74
N ASN A 838 -16.59 -23.80 8.43
CA ASN A 838 -16.94 -22.38 8.30
C ASN A 838 -15.86 -21.51 7.65
N ASP A 839 -14.65 -22.02 7.45
CA ASP A 839 -13.57 -21.30 6.76
C ASP A 839 -13.94 -20.94 5.30
N LYS A 840 -13.53 -19.73 4.88
CA LYS A 840 -13.73 -19.17 3.52
C LYS A 840 -12.44 -19.02 2.71
N SER A 841 -11.28 -19.33 3.29
CA SER A 841 -9.95 -19.01 2.72
C SER A 841 -9.09 -20.22 2.34
N ALA A 842 -9.20 -21.34 3.05
CA ALA A 842 -8.38 -22.54 2.91
C ALA A 842 -8.49 -23.21 1.55
N LYS A 843 -9.61 -23.02 0.84
CA LYS A 843 -9.79 -23.51 -0.54
C LYS A 843 -8.78 -22.94 -1.55
N TYR A 844 -8.09 -21.86 -1.21
CA TYR A 844 -7.05 -21.27 -2.05
C TYR A 844 -5.65 -21.76 -1.71
N MET A 845 -5.44 -22.38 -0.55
CA MET A 845 -4.11 -22.73 -0.06
C MET A 845 -3.63 -24.03 -0.71
N ASP A 846 -2.33 -24.13 -0.99
CA ASP A 846 -1.74 -25.31 -1.61
C ASP A 846 -1.62 -26.48 -0.61
N PHE A 847 -1.48 -26.17 0.67
CA PHE A 847 -1.58 -27.08 1.81
C PHE A 847 -2.11 -26.30 3.04
N ILE A 848 -2.51 -27.00 4.10
CA ILE A 848 -3.19 -26.37 5.24
C ILE A 848 -2.42 -26.63 6.54
N CYS A 849 -2.16 -25.57 7.30
CA CYS A 849 -1.59 -25.62 8.64
C CYS A 849 -2.69 -25.40 9.69
N ILE A 850 -2.67 -26.17 10.79
CA ILE A 850 -3.74 -26.19 11.79
C ILE A 850 -3.14 -26.11 13.20
N ASN A 851 -3.70 -25.24 14.05
CA ASN A 851 -3.35 -25.10 15.47
C ASN A 851 -4.45 -25.72 16.34
N ARG A 852 -4.15 -26.68 17.21
CA ARG A 852 -5.14 -27.33 18.10
C ARG A 852 -4.63 -27.58 19.50
N TYR A 853 -5.43 -27.20 20.47
CA TYR A 853 -5.11 -27.25 21.90
C TYR A 853 -6.14 -28.08 22.68
N TYR A 854 -6.44 -29.29 22.19
CA TYR A 854 -7.30 -30.25 22.89
C TYR A 854 -6.65 -30.70 24.21
N GLY A 855 -7.43 -30.77 25.28
CA GLY A 855 -6.93 -30.94 26.64
C GLY A 855 -6.41 -29.65 27.27
N TRP A 856 -6.38 -28.52 26.55
CA TRP A 856 -5.91 -27.24 27.10
C TRP A 856 -6.95 -26.13 26.97
N TYR A 857 -7.07 -25.51 25.79
CA TYR A 857 -8.12 -24.49 25.56
C TYR A 857 -9.49 -25.14 25.32
N ASN A 858 -9.50 -26.38 24.87
CA ASN A 858 -10.71 -27.18 24.73
C ASN A 858 -10.64 -28.36 25.70
N ASN A 859 -11.67 -28.51 26.54
CA ASN A 859 -11.82 -29.62 27.48
C ASN A 859 -10.59 -29.84 28.37
N ILE A 860 -10.16 -28.77 29.07
CA ILE A 860 -9.04 -28.84 30.02
C ILE A 860 -9.24 -29.97 31.04
N GLY A 861 -8.17 -30.70 31.34
CA GLY A 861 -8.19 -31.83 32.28
C GLY A 861 -8.63 -33.17 31.69
N TYR A 862 -9.34 -33.19 30.56
CA TYR A 862 -9.85 -34.41 29.92
C TYR A 862 -8.90 -34.92 28.84
N LEU A 863 -7.80 -35.58 29.25
CA LEU A 863 -6.75 -36.04 28.33
C LEU A 863 -7.22 -37.22 27.45
N GLU A 864 -8.13 -38.05 27.97
CA GLU A 864 -8.63 -39.26 27.33
C GLU A 864 -9.42 -39.01 26.03
N ILE A 865 -9.96 -37.80 25.84
CA ILE A 865 -10.70 -37.42 24.63
C ILE A 865 -9.84 -36.69 23.59
N ILE A 866 -8.56 -36.42 23.87
CA ILE A 866 -7.67 -35.73 22.92
C ILE A 866 -7.58 -36.51 21.62
N ASN A 867 -7.39 -37.83 21.70
CA ASN A 867 -7.22 -38.67 20.53
C ASN A 867 -8.44 -38.63 19.61
N SER A 868 -9.63 -38.89 20.14
CA SER A 868 -10.87 -38.88 19.37
C SER A 868 -11.18 -37.50 18.79
N SER A 869 -10.98 -36.43 19.57
CA SER A 869 -11.27 -35.05 19.15
C SER A 869 -10.35 -34.60 18.01
N LEU A 870 -9.04 -34.80 18.17
CA LEU A 870 -8.05 -34.37 17.17
C LEU A 870 -8.16 -35.20 15.89
N VAL A 871 -8.32 -36.52 16.00
CA VAL A 871 -8.48 -37.38 14.83
C VAL A 871 -9.74 -37.00 14.05
N HIS A 872 -10.87 -36.77 14.74
CA HIS A 872 -12.12 -36.38 14.10
C HIS A 872 -12.00 -35.06 13.33
N ASP A 873 -11.43 -34.02 13.95
CA ASP A 873 -11.26 -32.71 13.31
C ASP A 873 -10.39 -32.80 12.05
N ILE A 874 -9.19 -33.39 12.16
CA ILE A 874 -8.22 -33.43 11.07
C ILE A 874 -8.71 -34.28 9.88
N ILE A 875 -9.41 -35.38 10.15
CA ILE A 875 -10.05 -36.18 9.08
C ILE A 875 -11.09 -35.33 8.32
N ASN A 876 -11.84 -34.46 9.00
CA ASN A 876 -12.84 -33.63 8.33
C ASN A 876 -12.20 -32.49 7.52
N TRP A 877 -11.10 -31.91 8.00
CA TRP A 877 -10.26 -31.03 7.16
C TRP A 877 -9.79 -31.75 5.90
N LYS A 878 -9.26 -32.97 6.04
CA LYS A 878 -8.78 -33.77 4.92
C LYS A 878 -9.90 -34.07 3.92
N LYS A 879 -11.05 -34.52 4.40
CA LYS A 879 -12.23 -34.82 3.55
C LYS A 879 -12.71 -33.62 2.77
N LYS A 880 -12.68 -32.41 3.36
CA LYS A 880 -13.20 -31.20 2.72
C LYS A 880 -12.25 -30.64 1.66
N TYR A 881 -10.94 -30.57 1.94
CA TYR A 881 -9.99 -29.87 1.07
C TYR A 881 -9.06 -30.79 0.28
N ASN A 882 -8.81 -32.01 0.76
CA ASN A 882 -7.96 -33.02 0.11
C ASN A 882 -6.56 -32.53 -0.31
N VAL A 883 -5.93 -31.73 0.56
CA VAL A 883 -4.54 -31.25 0.43
C VAL A 883 -3.71 -31.73 1.63
N PRO A 884 -2.36 -31.63 1.61
CA PRO A 884 -1.54 -31.99 2.75
C PRO A 884 -1.88 -31.14 3.97
N LEU A 885 -1.87 -31.77 5.16
CA LEU A 885 -2.16 -31.12 6.43
C LEU A 885 -0.96 -31.18 7.36
N ILE A 886 -0.64 -30.08 8.04
CA ILE A 886 0.36 -30.01 9.11
C ILE A 886 -0.31 -29.46 10.36
N ILE A 887 -0.13 -30.13 11.49
CA ILE A 887 -0.48 -29.54 12.78
C ILE A 887 0.71 -28.69 13.21
N THR A 888 0.53 -27.37 13.25
CA THR A 888 1.61 -26.41 13.49
C THR A 888 1.69 -25.88 14.91
N GLU A 889 0.66 -26.14 15.72
CA GLU A 889 0.65 -25.86 17.15
C GLU A 889 -0.23 -26.88 17.88
N TYR A 890 0.30 -27.37 19.00
CA TYR A 890 -0.39 -28.13 20.04
C TYR A 890 0.44 -28.06 21.32
N GLY A 891 -0.14 -28.39 22.48
CA GLY A 891 0.55 -28.39 23.77
C GLY A 891 -0.25 -27.74 24.89
N ALA A 892 0.39 -27.55 26.04
CA ALA A 892 -0.20 -26.96 27.23
C ALA A 892 0.85 -26.15 28.00
N ASP A 893 0.41 -25.17 28.79
CA ASP A 893 1.34 -24.43 29.67
C ASP A 893 1.88 -25.35 30.75
N SER A 894 3.13 -25.11 31.14
CA SER A 894 3.70 -25.67 32.36
C SER A 894 4.60 -24.66 33.07
N ILE A 895 4.34 -24.44 34.35
CA ILE A 895 5.22 -23.65 35.21
C ILE A 895 6.39 -24.55 35.62
N SER A 896 7.61 -24.14 35.27
CA SER A 896 8.81 -24.89 35.62
C SER A 896 8.91 -25.06 37.14
N GLY A 897 9.10 -26.31 37.60
CA GLY A 897 9.18 -26.65 39.02
C GLY A 897 7.84 -26.93 39.69
N LEU A 898 6.71 -26.81 38.98
CA LEU A 898 5.39 -27.20 39.47
C LEU A 898 5.08 -28.64 39.04
N GLU A 899 5.29 -29.59 39.93
CA GLU A 899 5.01 -31.02 39.73
C GLU A 899 3.83 -31.44 40.62
N SER A 900 3.01 -32.40 40.17
CA SER A 900 1.90 -32.96 40.95
C SER A 900 1.57 -34.38 40.54
N LEU A 901 1.14 -35.19 41.51
CA LEU A 901 0.50 -36.48 41.29
C LEU A 901 -0.85 -36.53 42.03
N PRO A 902 -1.99 -36.69 41.34
CA PRO A 902 -2.13 -36.76 39.88
C PRO A 902 -1.69 -35.46 39.19
N SER A 903 -1.35 -35.56 37.90
CA SER A 903 -1.01 -34.39 37.10
C SER A 903 -2.25 -33.50 36.95
N VAL A 904 -2.06 -32.19 37.11
CA VAL A 904 -3.11 -31.16 36.99
C VAL A 904 -2.62 -30.02 36.11
N ASP A 905 -3.51 -29.16 35.65
CA ASP A 905 -3.17 -28.04 34.77
C ASP A 905 -1.99 -27.20 35.28
N PHE A 906 -1.21 -26.65 34.34
CA PHE A 906 0.05 -25.93 34.60
C PHE A 906 1.20 -26.73 35.22
N THR A 907 1.00 -27.99 35.61
CA THR A 907 2.12 -28.84 36.02
C THR A 907 2.93 -29.33 34.82
N THR A 908 4.23 -29.50 34.99
CA THR A 908 5.12 -30.10 34.00
C THR A 908 4.76 -31.56 33.69
N ASN A 909 4.21 -32.31 34.66
CA ASN A 909 3.64 -33.64 34.41
C ASN A 909 2.45 -33.55 33.44
N TYR A 910 1.53 -32.62 33.66
CA TYR A 910 0.33 -32.48 32.83
C TYR A 910 0.65 -32.07 31.40
N GLN A 911 1.57 -31.12 31.21
CA GLN A 911 2.08 -30.78 29.88
C GLN A 911 2.63 -32.03 29.17
N ASN A 912 3.37 -32.86 29.88
CA ASN A 912 3.94 -34.08 29.32
C ASN A 912 2.89 -35.15 28.99
N ASP A 913 1.94 -35.39 29.89
CA ASP A 913 0.85 -36.35 29.69
C ASP A 913 -0.05 -35.94 28.51
N LEU A 914 -0.38 -34.66 28.40
CA LEU A 914 -1.13 -34.11 27.27
C LEU A 914 -0.38 -34.28 25.95
N ILE A 915 0.94 -34.04 25.95
CA ILE A 915 1.79 -34.25 24.76
C ILE A 915 1.74 -35.71 24.34
N ILE A 916 1.87 -36.66 25.28
CA ILE A 916 1.82 -38.10 25.01
C ILE A 916 0.47 -38.52 24.42
N GLU A 917 -0.66 -38.06 24.99
CA GLU A 917 -1.99 -38.38 24.45
C GLU A 917 -2.22 -37.75 23.07
N THR A 918 -1.74 -36.52 22.86
CA THR A 918 -1.78 -35.86 21.55
C THR A 918 -0.98 -36.67 20.53
N HIS A 919 0.21 -37.14 20.89
CA HIS A 919 1.08 -37.95 20.03
C HIS A 919 0.43 -39.25 19.54
N LYS A 920 -0.40 -39.92 20.36
CA LYS A 920 -1.19 -41.08 19.91
C LYS A 920 -2.15 -40.73 18.77
N ALA A 921 -2.77 -39.54 18.84
CA ALA A 921 -3.64 -39.04 17.78
C ALA A 921 -2.85 -38.73 16.50
N LEU A 922 -1.69 -38.09 16.65
CA LEU A 922 -0.79 -37.77 15.54
C LEU A 922 -0.29 -39.03 14.83
N ASP A 923 0.02 -40.09 15.59
CA ASP A 923 0.45 -41.37 15.03
C ASP A 923 -0.68 -42.03 14.21
N ASN A 924 -1.93 -42.00 14.68
CA ASN A 924 -3.09 -42.46 13.92
C ASN A 924 -3.27 -41.67 12.60
N LEU A 925 -3.13 -40.34 12.66
CA LEU A 925 -3.25 -39.46 11.48
C LEU A 925 -2.09 -39.63 10.50
N ARG A 926 -0.87 -39.90 10.99
CA ARG A 926 0.31 -40.17 10.16
C ARG A 926 0.21 -41.51 9.47
N LEU A 927 -0.15 -42.58 10.19
CA LEU A 927 -0.30 -43.93 9.63
C LEU A 927 -1.40 -43.99 8.55
N SER A 928 -2.45 -43.19 8.70
CA SER A 928 -3.50 -43.04 7.69
C SER A 928 -3.14 -42.09 6.53
N LYS A 929 -1.91 -41.57 6.48
CA LYS A 929 -1.43 -40.59 5.47
C LYS A 929 -2.28 -39.30 5.41
N THR A 930 -2.92 -38.96 6.52
CA THR A 930 -3.74 -37.74 6.65
C THR A 930 -2.87 -36.52 6.97
N LEU A 931 -1.77 -36.73 7.68
CA LEU A 931 -0.88 -35.70 8.22
C LEU A 931 0.52 -35.78 7.59
N THR A 932 1.10 -34.65 7.20
CA THR A 932 2.46 -34.52 6.66
C THR A 932 3.44 -33.81 7.60
N GLY A 933 3.03 -33.51 8.83
CA GLY A 933 3.93 -32.97 9.84
C GLY A 933 3.26 -32.56 11.14
N GLU A 934 4.09 -32.39 12.17
CA GLU A 934 3.73 -31.99 13.52
C GLU A 934 4.74 -30.97 14.07
N MET A 935 4.24 -29.85 14.59
CA MET A 935 5.04 -28.85 15.29
C MET A 935 4.39 -28.49 16.61
N ILE A 936 5.14 -28.60 17.70
CA ILE A 936 4.63 -28.23 19.02
C ILE A 936 4.66 -26.71 19.20
N TRP A 937 3.68 -26.19 19.93
CA TRP A 937 3.74 -24.85 20.51
C TRP A 937 4.12 -24.98 21.98
N ASN A 938 5.28 -24.51 22.43
CA ASN A 938 6.28 -23.70 21.70
C ASN A 938 7.70 -24.21 21.93
N PHE A 939 8.66 -23.75 21.13
CA PHE A 939 10.08 -24.02 21.40
C PHE A 939 10.49 -23.56 22.81
N ALA A 940 10.26 -22.28 23.13
CA ALA A 940 10.59 -21.72 24.45
C ALA A 940 9.46 -20.84 25.00
N ASP A 941 9.41 -20.71 26.32
CA ASP A 941 8.49 -19.79 27.00
C ASP A 941 8.77 -18.34 26.57
N PHE A 942 7.72 -17.53 26.52
CA PHE A 942 7.78 -16.16 26.02
C PHE A 942 6.87 -15.21 26.81
N MET A 943 7.14 -13.92 26.72
CA MET A 943 6.38 -12.91 27.48
C MET A 943 5.06 -12.56 26.77
N THR A 944 4.02 -12.27 27.54
CA THR A 944 2.71 -11.80 27.05
C THR A 944 2.27 -10.54 27.76
N ALA A 945 1.19 -9.91 27.28
CA ALA A 945 0.48 -8.92 28.08
C ALA A 945 -0.05 -9.56 29.39
N PRO A 946 -0.27 -8.79 30.47
CA PRO A 946 -0.88 -9.30 31.69
C PRO A 946 -2.25 -9.95 31.41
N SER A 947 -2.46 -11.15 31.94
CA SER A 947 -3.70 -11.90 31.80
C SER A 947 -3.93 -12.82 33.01
N ILE A 948 -5.19 -13.10 33.32
CA ILE A 948 -5.58 -14.11 34.30
C ILE A 948 -5.28 -15.55 33.84
N THR A 949 -5.09 -15.75 32.53
CA THR A 949 -4.85 -17.08 31.92
C THR A 949 -3.37 -17.40 31.69
N ARG A 950 -2.47 -16.44 31.92
CA ARG A 950 -1.04 -16.53 31.58
C ARG A 950 -0.18 -15.80 32.62
N ALA A 951 -0.03 -16.41 33.79
CA ALA A 951 0.76 -15.85 34.87
C ALA A 951 2.23 -15.72 34.44
N TYR A 952 2.77 -14.49 34.43
CA TYR A 952 4.16 -14.18 34.07
C TYR A 952 4.58 -14.54 32.62
N GLY A 953 3.62 -14.77 31.72
CA GLY A 953 3.87 -15.04 30.31
C GLY A 953 3.21 -16.33 29.84
N ASN A 954 3.56 -16.75 28.63
CA ASN A 954 3.16 -18.03 28.06
C ASN A 954 4.27 -19.05 28.33
N HIS A 955 3.90 -20.10 29.04
CA HIS A 955 4.74 -21.16 29.55
C HIS A 955 4.54 -22.50 28.82
N LYS A 956 4.03 -22.48 27.58
CA LYS A 956 3.92 -23.67 26.71
C LYS A 956 5.25 -24.15 26.14
N GLY A 957 6.31 -23.37 26.32
CA GLY A 957 7.64 -23.72 25.88
C GLY A 957 8.08 -25.06 26.44
N VAL A 958 8.70 -25.88 25.60
CA VAL A 958 9.40 -27.10 26.03
C VAL A 958 10.73 -26.75 26.69
N PHE A 959 11.26 -25.56 26.38
CA PHE A 959 12.27 -24.87 27.17
C PHE A 959 11.68 -23.68 27.94
N THR A 960 12.29 -23.34 29.07
CA THR A 960 12.06 -22.05 29.73
C THR A 960 12.52 -20.89 28.84
N ARG A 961 12.15 -19.66 29.22
CA ARG A 961 12.57 -18.45 28.53
C ARG A 961 14.11 -18.29 28.51
N GLN A 962 14.81 -18.85 29.49
CA GLN A 962 16.28 -18.92 29.59
C GLN A 962 16.89 -20.15 28.90
N ARG A 963 16.11 -20.89 28.09
CA ARG A 963 16.55 -22.06 27.32
C ARG A 963 16.99 -23.24 28.20
N GLN A 964 16.37 -23.42 29.36
CA GLN A 964 16.51 -24.63 30.19
C GLN A 964 15.43 -25.65 29.82
N PRO A 965 15.77 -26.94 29.63
CA PRO A 965 14.79 -27.95 29.20
C PRO A 965 13.79 -28.25 30.32
N LYS A 966 12.50 -28.32 29.96
CA LYS A 966 11.45 -28.94 30.78
C LYS A 966 11.36 -30.44 30.45
N LEU A 967 10.57 -31.19 31.23
CA LEU A 967 10.31 -32.61 30.99
C LEU A 967 9.88 -32.89 29.53
N ALA A 968 8.98 -32.05 28.98
CA ALA A 968 8.49 -32.16 27.62
C ALA A 968 9.59 -32.15 26.53
N ALA A 969 10.70 -31.43 26.76
CA ALA A 969 11.81 -31.38 25.80
C ALA A 969 12.49 -32.76 25.64
N PHE A 970 12.61 -33.53 26.71
CA PHE A 970 13.16 -34.88 26.67
C PHE A 970 12.20 -35.85 25.97
N THR A 971 10.91 -35.78 26.27
CA THR A 971 9.87 -36.58 25.62
C THR A 971 9.82 -36.34 24.11
N LEU A 972 9.88 -35.08 23.67
CA LEU A 972 9.92 -34.73 22.25
C LEU A 972 11.21 -35.17 21.58
N ARG A 973 12.36 -35.01 22.25
CA ARG A 973 13.64 -35.47 21.73
C ARG A 973 13.60 -36.96 21.38
N ASP A 974 13.03 -37.77 22.26
CA ASP A 974 12.87 -39.20 22.04
C ASP A 974 11.85 -39.51 20.94
N ARG A 975 10.74 -38.77 20.87
CA ARG A 975 9.76 -38.91 19.78
C ARG A 975 10.39 -38.59 18.42
N TYR A 976 11.05 -37.46 18.28
CA TYR A 976 11.64 -37.02 17.02
C TYR A 976 12.80 -37.92 16.60
N LYS A 977 13.57 -38.48 17.55
CA LYS A 977 14.54 -39.53 17.27
C LYS A 977 13.90 -40.82 16.74
N LYS A 978 12.74 -41.22 17.26
CA LYS A 978 11.99 -42.38 16.76
C LYS A 978 11.42 -42.12 15.36
N LEU A 979 10.82 -40.95 15.15
CA LEU A 979 10.22 -40.57 13.86
C LEU A 979 11.25 -40.38 12.75
N SER A 980 12.46 -39.94 13.07
CA SER A 980 13.54 -39.76 12.07
C SER A 980 14.21 -41.06 11.62
N LYS A 981 13.97 -42.19 12.30
CA LYS A 981 14.45 -43.52 11.87
C LYS A 981 13.52 -44.23 10.88
N ILE A 982 12.29 -43.73 10.74
CA ILE A 982 11.24 -44.22 9.84
C ILE A 982 11.32 -43.39 8.56
#